data_AF-A0A947DZ72-F1
#
_entry.id   AF-A0A947DZ72-F1
#
_cell.length_a   1.000
_cell.length_b   1.000
_cell.length_c   1.000
_cell.angle_alpha   90.00
_cell.angle_beta   90.00
_cell.angle_gamma   90.00
#
_symmetry.space_group_name_H-M   'P 1'
#
loop_
_entity.id
_entity.type
_entity.pdbx_description
1 polymer ?
#
loop_
_entity_poly.entity_id
_entity_poly.type
_entity_poly.pdbx_seq_one_letter_code
_entity_poly.pdbx_strand_id
1 'polypeptide(L)'
;TTLSEALPEAIKPRFCGIHFFNPPRYMALVELINTPTTEPKVLDDLEAFVTSALGKGVIRAHDTPNFIANRVGIAGMLATIKEAENFGLSYDVVDDLTGKKLGRASSGTFRTADVVGLDTMAHVIKTLQDNLGPDKMPDPFSDLYGTPPVLARLLEAKSLGQKTGAGFYKKVGRDILRLDPESMDYVAGGAKADDVVGRMLKKPAGERLKLLRNAEGAEPRFLWAILRDQFHYAAVHLASIAESARDIDFAMRWGFGASQGPFELWQEAGWLQVANWIQEDIDAGKALSSAPLPDWVFSGPVAEAGGVHTPAGSWSASSQKFIARRQLPVYARQHFPEDVLGSSASAFQTAGTTLHEDDAIRLWTLDGPDGQGGDVLIASIKTKMHVISPDVAEGLALGVDLAEKSYKGLVIWSNDAMFSAGADLQTMLTGFMIGGVGAVEGAEAELQGVMLKLRYAAVPVVSAVRGLALGGGCELAVYSARRVAAMESYIGLVEVGVGLVPGAGGLTYIARRAAENAALSTGKDMLPFLTEGFTAAAMAKVGTGAIDSRKIGYLLDSDVIVPHKDELLFVALNEARALFHSGYRAPHKRLFPVVGRNGLATIKGQLVNMRDGGFISAHDFHIASLIAGVVCGGDVDAGTLVTEEYLMTLERQAFCALLAHPKTQERIMGMMSTGKPVRN
;
A
#
# COMPACT_ATOMS: atom_id res chain seq x y z
N THR A 1 28.26 -1.83 -22.55
CA THR A 1 27.02 -2.55 -22.90
C THR A 1 26.86 -2.44 -24.41
N THR A 2 26.33 -3.45 -25.10
CA THR A 2 26.19 -3.41 -26.58
C THR A 2 25.40 -2.17 -27.05
N LEU A 3 24.42 -1.73 -26.26
CA LEU A 3 23.65 -0.51 -26.53
C LEU A 3 24.50 0.77 -26.48
N SER A 4 25.49 0.85 -25.59
CA SER A 4 26.36 2.03 -25.49
C SER A 4 27.31 2.18 -26.67
N GLU A 5 27.61 1.10 -27.42
CA GLU A 5 28.55 1.13 -28.54
C GLU A 5 28.02 1.94 -29.73
N ALA A 6 26.70 2.01 -29.87
CA ALA A 6 26.04 2.83 -30.90
C ALA A 6 26.03 4.34 -30.58
N LEU A 7 26.43 4.74 -29.37
CA LEU A 7 26.38 6.13 -28.93
C LEU A 7 27.72 6.87 -29.16
N PRO A 8 27.69 8.17 -29.48
CA PRO A 8 28.91 9.00 -29.52
C PRO A 8 29.64 9.02 -28.17
N GLU A 9 30.98 9.06 -28.19
CA GLU A 9 31.83 9.06 -26.98
C GLU A 9 31.42 10.13 -25.95
N ALA A 10 31.04 11.33 -26.39
CA ALA A 10 30.62 12.42 -25.52
C ALA A 10 29.31 12.16 -24.73
N ILE A 11 28.53 11.14 -25.12
CA ILE A 11 27.25 10.79 -24.47
C ILE A 11 27.41 9.56 -23.57
N LYS A 12 28.36 8.66 -23.87
CA LYS A 12 28.58 7.40 -23.11
C LYS A 12 28.70 7.60 -21.60
N PRO A 13 29.37 8.66 -21.07
CA PRO A 13 29.43 8.91 -19.63
C PRO A 13 28.08 9.18 -18.96
N ARG A 14 27.06 9.60 -19.72
CA ARG A 14 25.72 9.93 -19.24
C ARG A 14 24.66 8.91 -19.65
N PHE A 15 25.06 7.80 -20.23
CA PHE A 15 24.14 6.74 -20.65
C PHE A 15 24.02 5.68 -19.55
N CYS A 16 22.80 5.30 -19.19
CA CYS A 16 22.50 4.20 -18.28
C CYS A 16 21.11 3.62 -18.59
N GLY A 17 20.86 2.39 -18.16
CA GLY A 17 19.51 1.81 -18.17
C GLY A 17 18.67 2.32 -16.99
N ILE A 18 17.39 2.54 -17.23
CA ILE A 18 16.38 2.87 -16.22
C ILE A 18 15.20 1.94 -16.45
N HIS A 19 15.05 0.92 -15.60
CA HIS A 19 14.06 -0.12 -15.81
C HIS A 19 12.92 0.00 -14.79
N PHE A 20 11.72 0.33 -15.30
CA PHE A 20 10.48 0.39 -14.54
C PHE A 20 9.70 -0.91 -14.64
N PHE A 21 8.90 -1.22 -13.63
CA PHE A 21 8.07 -2.43 -13.55
C PHE A 21 6.59 -2.11 -13.79
N ASN A 22 5.89 -2.94 -14.55
CA ASN A 22 4.49 -2.72 -14.91
C ASN A 22 3.52 -3.20 -13.79
N PRO A 23 2.51 -2.39 -13.38
CA PRO A 23 2.26 -1.01 -13.78
C PRO A 23 3.22 0.00 -13.11
N PRO A 24 3.88 0.89 -13.87
CA PRO A 24 4.94 1.78 -13.35
C PRO A 24 4.42 2.80 -12.34
N ARG A 25 3.10 3.00 -12.26
CA ARG A 25 2.50 3.81 -11.20
C ARG A 25 2.62 3.13 -9.83
N TYR A 26 2.25 1.85 -9.75
CA TYR A 26 2.09 1.13 -8.48
C TYR A 26 3.34 0.38 -8.03
N MET A 27 4.14 -0.11 -8.98
CA MET A 27 5.37 -0.82 -8.65
C MET A 27 6.42 0.16 -8.13
N ALA A 28 6.97 -0.11 -6.95
CA ALA A 28 7.93 0.76 -6.29
C ALA A 28 9.32 0.70 -6.94
N LEU A 29 9.69 -0.44 -7.53
CA LEU A 29 11.04 -0.69 -8.01
C LEU A 29 11.40 0.10 -9.27
N VAL A 30 12.59 0.68 -9.27
CA VAL A 30 13.36 1.03 -10.45
C VAL A 30 14.76 0.43 -10.33
N GLU A 31 15.21 -0.27 -11.38
CA GLU A 31 16.61 -0.69 -11.50
C GLU A 31 17.38 0.36 -12.31
N LEU A 32 18.48 0.87 -11.74
CA LEU A 32 19.45 1.68 -12.46
C LEU A 32 20.62 0.79 -12.90
N ILE A 33 20.91 0.79 -14.20
CA ILE A 33 21.92 -0.09 -14.80
C ILE A 33 23.03 0.76 -15.40
N ASN A 34 24.18 0.76 -14.74
CA ASN A 34 25.32 1.52 -15.23
C ASN A 34 26.08 0.75 -16.30
N THR A 35 26.64 1.48 -17.24
CA THR A 35 27.65 0.97 -18.16
C THR A 35 29.04 1.15 -17.54
N PRO A 36 30.09 0.49 -18.06
CA PRO A 36 31.46 0.72 -17.60
C PRO A 36 31.92 2.18 -17.72
N THR A 37 31.31 2.96 -18.62
CA THR A 37 31.65 4.38 -18.84
C THR A 37 30.75 5.34 -18.08
N THR A 38 29.63 4.89 -17.51
CA THR A 38 28.67 5.79 -16.82
C THR A 38 29.34 6.42 -15.61
N GLU A 39 29.29 7.74 -15.51
CA GLU A 39 29.83 8.46 -14.36
C GLU A 39 29.00 8.17 -13.09
N PRO A 40 29.63 7.87 -11.94
CA PRO A 40 28.92 7.59 -10.70
C PRO A 40 27.96 8.71 -10.28
N LYS A 41 28.35 9.97 -10.50
CA LYS A 41 27.52 11.14 -10.19
C LYS A 41 26.19 11.13 -10.95
N VAL A 42 26.17 10.67 -12.20
CA VAL A 42 24.95 10.58 -13.00
C VAL A 42 23.95 9.62 -12.35
N LEU A 43 24.43 8.49 -11.80
CA LEU A 43 23.56 7.55 -11.07
C LEU A 43 23.07 8.13 -9.75
N ASP A 44 23.92 8.82 -9.00
CA ASP A 44 23.53 9.44 -7.73
C ASP A 44 22.45 10.51 -7.93
N ASP A 45 22.63 11.39 -8.93
CA ASP A 45 21.67 12.44 -9.28
C ASP A 45 20.35 11.83 -9.79
N LEU A 46 20.43 10.77 -10.59
CA LEU A 46 19.26 10.06 -11.11
C LEU A 46 18.50 9.30 -10.02
N GLU A 47 19.21 8.62 -9.11
CA GLU A 47 18.63 7.94 -7.95
C GLU A 47 17.88 8.93 -7.07
N ALA A 48 18.48 10.10 -6.79
CA ALA A 48 17.82 11.16 -6.04
C ALA A 48 16.53 11.67 -6.72
N PHE A 49 16.58 11.89 -8.04
CA PHE A 49 15.40 12.29 -8.81
C PHE A 49 14.31 11.21 -8.80
N VAL A 50 14.66 9.97 -9.11
CA VAL A 50 13.71 8.84 -9.17
C VAL A 50 13.05 8.60 -7.81
N THR A 51 13.81 8.72 -6.71
CA THR A 51 13.26 8.59 -5.36
C THR A 51 12.33 9.74 -5.01
N SER A 52 12.78 11.00 -4.97
CA SER A 52 11.95 12.10 -4.47
C SER A 52 10.90 12.60 -5.47
N ALA A 53 11.20 12.59 -6.78
CA ALA A 53 10.30 13.17 -7.78
C ALA A 53 9.28 12.14 -8.30
N LEU A 54 9.66 10.86 -8.39
CA LEU A 54 8.78 9.79 -8.89
C LEU A 54 8.25 8.86 -7.80
N GLY A 55 8.75 8.97 -6.57
CA GLY A 55 8.28 8.17 -5.44
C GLY A 55 8.71 6.70 -5.50
N LYS A 56 9.89 6.41 -6.07
CA LYS A 56 10.35 5.04 -6.33
C LYS A 56 11.48 4.60 -5.38
N GLY A 57 11.49 3.31 -5.10
CA GLY A 57 12.63 2.61 -4.51
C GLY A 57 13.62 2.22 -5.60
N VAL A 58 14.91 2.51 -5.37
CA VAL A 58 15.95 2.30 -6.36
C VAL A 58 16.91 1.22 -5.90
N ILE A 59 17.25 0.31 -6.81
CA ILE A 59 18.43 -0.56 -6.70
C ILE A 59 19.35 -0.32 -7.89
N ARG A 60 20.64 -0.60 -7.72
CA ARG A 60 21.61 -0.57 -8.84
C ARG A 60 21.92 -2.00 -9.25
N ALA A 61 21.64 -2.32 -10.50
CA ALA A 61 21.84 -3.66 -11.05
C ALA A 61 23.10 -3.69 -11.94
N HIS A 62 23.75 -4.85 -11.97
CA HIS A 62 24.79 -5.10 -12.97
C HIS A 62 24.16 -5.27 -14.36
N ASP A 63 24.88 -4.84 -15.40
CA ASP A 63 24.46 -5.05 -16.79
C ASP A 63 24.65 -6.53 -17.19
N THR A 64 23.68 -7.34 -16.79
CA THR A 64 23.58 -8.76 -17.13
C THR A 64 22.20 -9.04 -17.73
N PRO A 65 22.02 -10.12 -18.52
CA PRO A 65 20.74 -10.45 -19.12
C PRO A 65 19.62 -10.47 -18.06
N ASN A 66 18.59 -9.64 -18.23
CA ASN A 66 17.45 -9.49 -17.31
C ASN A 66 17.77 -8.95 -15.89
N PHE A 67 18.93 -8.32 -15.68
CA PHE A 67 19.28 -7.55 -14.48
C PHE A 67 19.11 -8.34 -13.17
N ILE A 68 18.40 -7.81 -12.16
CA ILE A 68 18.18 -8.51 -10.88
C ILE A 68 16.76 -9.08 -10.83
N ALA A 69 15.74 -8.23 -10.89
CA ALA A 69 14.37 -8.65 -10.58
C ALA A 69 13.84 -9.64 -11.61
N ASN A 70 13.99 -9.37 -12.91
CA ASN A 70 13.55 -10.31 -13.94
C ASN A 70 14.39 -11.59 -13.92
N ARG A 71 15.69 -11.48 -13.63
CA ARG A 71 16.59 -12.63 -13.49
C ARG A 71 16.17 -13.60 -12.40
N VAL A 72 15.86 -13.09 -11.20
CA VAL A 72 15.47 -13.92 -10.04
C VAL A 72 13.99 -14.27 -10.08
N GLY A 73 13.13 -13.31 -10.42
CA GLY A 73 11.68 -13.49 -10.42
C GLY A 73 11.18 -14.42 -11.51
N ILE A 74 11.65 -14.29 -12.76
CA ILE A 74 11.23 -15.20 -13.85
C ILE A 74 11.80 -16.59 -13.66
N ALA A 75 13.05 -16.73 -13.19
CA ALA A 75 13.61 -18.03 -12.81
C ALA A 75 12.77 -18.69 -11.71
N GLY A 76 12.35 -17.93 -10.69
CA GLY A 76 11.45 -18.41 -9.65
C GLY A 76 10.07 -18.83 -10.18
N MET A 77 9.50 -18.10 -11.15
CA MET A 77 8.25 -18.49 -11.81
C MET A 77 8.41 -19.78 -12.62
N LEU A 78 9.49 -19.92 -13.39
CA LEU A 78 9.80 -21.15 -14.14
C LEU A 78 10.01 -22.34 -13.21
N ALA A 79 10.75 -22.16 -12.11
CA ALA A 79 10.92 -23.18 -11.06
C ALA A 79 9.56 -23.60 -10.47
N THR A 80 8.68 -22.62 -10.21
CA THR A 80 7.33 -22.90 -9.70
C THR A 80 6.50 -23.71 -10.71
N ILE A 81 6.57 -23.38 -12.00
CA ILE A 81 5.88 -24.14 -13.06
C ILE A 81 6.43 -25.57 -13.13
N LYS A 82 7.75 -25.72 -13.09
CA LYS A 82 8.40 -27.04 -13.18
C LYS A 82 8.08 -27.91 -11.97
N GLU A 83 8.14 -27.36 -10.77
CA GLU A 83 7.83 -28.12 -9.56
C GLU A 83 6.33 -28.41 -9.45
N ALA A 84 5.44 -27.53 -9.93
CA ALA A 84 4.02 -27.83 -10.00
C ALA A 84 3.74 -29.07 -10.87
N GLU A 85 4.45 -29.22 -11.99
CA GLU A 85 4.42 -30.42 -12.83
C GLU A 85 4.97 -31.65 -12.08
N ASN A 86 6.15 -31.55 -11.46
CA ASN A 86 6.78 -32.66 -10.72
C ASN A 86 5.89 -33.21 -9.60
N PHE A 87 5.13 -32.34 -8.94
CA PHE A 87 4.23 -32.69 -7.83
C PHE A 87 2.77 -32.91 -8.24
N GLY A 88 2.42 -32.75 -9.53
CA GLY A 88 1.07 -32.98 -10.05
C GLY A 88 0.01 -32.04 -9.48
N LEU A 89 0.36 -30.78 -9.19
CA LEU A 89 -0.56 -29.80 -8.60
C LEU A 89 -1.31 -29.00 -9.66
N SER A 90 -2.59 -28.73 -9.41
CA SER A 90 -3.39 -27.85 -10.28
C SER A 90 -3.05 -26.37 -10.06
N TYR A 91 -3.23 -25.56 -11.12
CA TYR A 91 -2.85 -24.14 -11.11
C TYR A 91 -3.53 -23.31 -10.00
N ASP A 92 -4.79 -23.59 -9.69
CA ASP A 92 -5.53 -22.93 -8.61
C ASP A 92 -5.07 -23.32 -7.20
N VAL A 93 -4.63 -24.57 -6.99
CA VAL A 93 -3.97 -24.96 -5.72
C VAL A 93 -2.61 -24.26 -5.61
N VAL A 94 -1.82 -24.24 -6.68
CA VAL A 94 -0.54 -23.52 -6.70
C VAL A 94 -0.72 -22.03 -6.43
N ASP A 95 -1.71 -21.37 -7.04
CA ASP A 95 -1.98 -19.95 -6.81
C ASP A 95 -2.48 -19.67 -5.39
N ASP A 96 -3.25 -20.58 -4.80
CA ASP A 96 -3.69 -20.48 -3.40
C ASP A 96 -2.50 -20.62 -2.43
N LEU A 97 -1.57 -21.54 -2.70
CA LEU A 97 -0.33 -21.73 -1.93
C LEU A 97 0.65 -20.57 -2.08
N THR A 98 0.92 -20.16 -3.32
CA THR A 98 1.97 -19.19 -3.65
C THR A 98 1.52 -17.74 -3.56
N GLY A 99 0.22 -17.47 -3.42
CA GLY A 99 -0.32 -16.12 -3.25
C GLY A 99 -0.18 -15.59 -1.82
N LYS A 100 -1.29 -15.09 -1.26
CA LYS A 100 -1.32 -14.47 0.08
C LYS A 100 -0.78 -15.38 1.19
N LYS A 101 -0.96 -16.71 1.09
CA LYS A 101 -0.49 -17.67 2.10
C LYS A 101 1.05 -17.66 2.24
N LEU A 102 1.77 -17.33 1.16
CA LEU A 102 3.23 -17.21 1.13
C LEU A 102 3.71 -15.74 1.12
N GLY A 103 2.82 -14.79 1.40
CA GLY A 103 3.15 -13.37 1.42
C GLY A 103 3.38 -12.75 0.03
N ARG A 104 2.81 -13.31 -1.04
CA ARG A 104 2.82 -12.71 -2.39
C ARG A 104 1.45 -12.15 -2.75
N ALA A 105 1.34 -11.52 -3.94
CA ALA A 105 0.07 -11.03 -4.46
C ALA A 105 -1.03 -12.10 -4.44
N SER A 106 -2.29 -11.71 -4.21
CA SER A 106 -3.42 -12.65 -4.15
C SER A 106 -3.70 -13.41 -5.44
N SER A 107 -3.11 -12.98 -6.54
CA SER A 107 -3.14 -13.65 -7.83
C SER A 107 -2.16 -14.83 -7.92
N GLY A 108 -1.37 -15.14 -6.89
CA GLY A 108 -0.46 -16.30 -6.93
C GLY A 108 0.57 -16.19 -8.06
N THR A 109 0.82 -17.30 -8.74
CA THR A 109 1.83 -17.41 -9.81
C THR A 109 1.20 -17.36 -11.20
N PHE A 110 0.27 -18.26 -11.50
CA PHE A 110 -0.33 -18.44 -12.82
C PHE A 110 -1.30 -17.30 -13.18
N ARG A 111 -2.15 -16.89 -12.24
CA ARG A 111 -3.03 -15.74 -12.48
C ARG A 111 -2.24 -14.43 -12.54
N THR A 112 -1.10 -14.32 -11.85
CA THR A 112 -0.18 -13.17 -12.05
C THR A 112 0.41 -13.19 -13.46
N ALA A 113 0.81 -14.36 -13.98
CA ALA A 113 1.26 -14.49 -15.37
C ALA A 113 0.16 -14.06 -16.37
N ASP A 114 -1.09 -14.43 -16.13
CA ASP A 114 -2.23 -13.97 -16.96
C ASP A 114 -2.46 -12.45 -16.89
N VAL A 115 -2.22 -11.82 -15.73
CA VAL A 115 -2.35 -10.36 -15.56
C VAL A 115 -1.24 -9.61 -16.30
N VAL A 116 0.00 -10.10 -16.21
CA VAL A 116 1.17 -9.51 -16.91
C VAL A 116 1.09 -9.73 -18.42
N GLY A 117 0.58 -10.89 -18.83
CA GLY A 117 0.50 -11.33 -20.21
C GLY A 117 1.54 -12.42 -20.53
N LEU A 118 1.07 -13.53 -21.09
CA LEU A 118 1.90 -14.71 -21.35
C LEU A 118 2.94 -14.52 -22.46
N ASP A 119 2.66 -13.63 -23.41
CA ASP A 119 3.61 -13.19 -24.44
C ASP A 119 4.75 -12.34 -23.86
N THR A 120 4.45 -11.46 -22.89
CA THR A 120 5.48 -10.71 -22.16
C THR A 120 6.39 -11.68 -21.40
N MET A 121 5.82 -12.66 -20.70
CA MET A 121 6.59 -13.71 -20.03
C MET A 121 7.47 -14.48 -21.02
N ALA A 122 6.90 -14.90 -22.16
CA ALA A 122 7.64 -15.60 -23.22
C ALA A 122 8.79 -14.78 -23.80
N HIS A 123 8.62 -13.46 -23.96
CA HIS A 123 9.69 -12.56 -24.40
C HIS A 123 10.86 -12.51 -23.40
N VAL A 124 10.57 -12.44 -22.11
CA VAL A 124 11.62 -12.44 -21.07
C VAL A 124 12.32 -13.80 -20.98
N ILE A 125 11.58 -14.90 -21.07
CA ILE A 125 12.14 -16.26 -21.16
C ILE A 125 13.06 -16.38 -22.36
N LYS A 126 12.62 -15.91 -23.54
CA LYS A 126 13.44 -15.91 -24.75
C LYS A 126 14.73 -15.13 -24.56
N THR A 127 14.70 -14.01 -23.85
CA THR A 127 15.93 -13.24 -23.54
C THR A 127 16.91 -14.06 -22.70
N LEU A 128 16.43 -14.87 -21.74
CA LEU A 128 17.29 -15.80 -20.99
C LEU A 128 17.87 -16.87 -21.93
N GLN A 129 17.02 -17.52 -22.74
CA GLN A 129 17.44 -18.55 -23.69
C GLN A 129 18.47 -18.02 -24.69
N ASP A 130 18.29 -16.79 -25.19
CA ASP A 130 19.13 -16.19 -26.23
C ASP A 130 20.51 -15.80 -25.71
N ASN A 131 20.66 -15.50 -24.42
CA ASN A 131 21.89 -14.97 -23.84
C ASN A 131 22.61 -15.89 -22.85
N LEU A 132 21.93 -16.93 -22.34
CA LEU A 132 22.45 -17.79 -21.27
C LEU A 132 22.49 -19.25 -21.72
N GLY A 133 23.53 -19.97 -21.31
CA GLY A 133 23.72 -21.38 -21.62
C GLY A 133 25.19 -21.74 -21.90
N PRO A 134 25.48 -23.02 -22.19
CA PRO A 134 26.85 -23.51 -22.35
C PRO A 134 27.67 -22.77 -23.43
N ASP A 135 27.05 -22.43 -24.56
CA ASP A 135 27.69 -21.73 -25.69
C ASP A 135 27.53 -20.20 -25.61
N LYS A 136 27.11 -19.68 -24.45
CA LYS A 136 26.74 -18.27 -24.24
C LYS A 136 27.36 -17.78 -22.94
N MET A 137 26.69 -16.87 -22.21
CA MET A 137 27.07 -16.61 -20.83
C MET A 137 26.72 -17.84 -19.98
N PRO A 138 27.71 -18.50 -19.34
CA PRO A 138 27.47 -19.72 -18.58
C PRO A 138 26.49 -19.47 -17.45
N ASP A 139 25.53 -20.37 -17.32
CA ASP A 139 24.53 -20.36 -16.26
C ASP A 139 24.15 -21.79 -15.91
N PRO A 140 24.38 -22.25 -14.67
CA PRO A 140 24.11 -23.63 -14.30
C PRO A 140 22.61 -23.95 -14.16
N PHE A 141 21.73 -22.96 -14.35
CA PHE A 141 20.28 -23.12 -14.40
C PHE A 141 19.72 -23.03 -15.82
N SER A 142 20.57 -23.08 -16.86
CA SER A 142 20.12 -22.92 -18.26
C SER A 142 19.01 -23.87 -18.68
N ASP A 143 18.98 -25.08 -18.12
CA ASP A 143 17.97 -26.11 -18.41
C ASP A 143 16.57 -25.70 -17.94
N LEU A 144 16.48 -24.82 -16.94
CA LEU A 144 15.22 -24.27 -16.44
C LEU A 144 14.57 -23.30 -17.42
N TYR A 145 15.34 -22.67 -18.32
CA TYR A 145 14.85 -21.60 -19.18
C TYR A 145 14.06 -22.10 -20.39
N GLY A 146 13.85 -23.40 -20.54
CA GLY A 146 12.97 -23.95 -21.57
C GLY A 146 11.53 -23.40 -21.45
N THR A 147 10.93 -23.03 -22.59
CA THR A 147 9.53 -22.60 -22.60
C THR A 147 8.63 -23.78 -22.22
N PRO A 148 7.82 -23.69 -21.14
CA PRO A 148 6.95 -24.79 -20.74
C PRO A 148 5.98 -25.19 -21.87
N PRO A 149 5.74 -26.49 -22.12
CA PRO A 149 4.87 -26.93 -23.22
C PRO A 149 3.45 -26.36 -23.16
N VAL A 150 2.89 -26.20 -21.96
CA VAL A 150 1.58 -25.55 -21.78
C VAL A 150 1.60 -24.08 -22.19
N LEU A 151 2.67 -23.34 -21.86
CA LEU A 151 2.84 -21.95 -22.26
C LEU A 151 2.95 -21.83 -23.78
N ALA A 152 3.71 -22.71 -24.43
CA ALA A 152 3.83 -22.73 -25.88
C ALA A 152 2.45 -22.93 -26.56
N ARG A 153 1.63 -23.88 -26.08
CA ARG A 153 0.28 -24.11 -26.60
C ARG A 153 -0.67 -22.92 -26.36
N LEU A 154 -0.57 -22.26 -25.21
CA LEU A 154 -1.37 -21.05 -24.92
C LEU A 154 -1.00 -19.89 -25.86
N LEU A 155 0.29 -19.71 -26.16
CA LEU A 155 0.76 -18.70 -27.11
C LEU A 155 0.26 -18.98 -28.54
N GLU A 156 0.34 -20.23 -28.98
CA GLU A 156 -0.17 -20.67 -30.29
C GLU A 156 -1.68 -20.41 -30.42
N ALA A 157 -2.44 -20.70 -29.36
CA ALA A 157 -3.88 -20.45 -29.29
C ALA A 157 -4.25 -18.96 -29.12
N LYS A 158 -3.27 -18.05 -29.00
CA LYS A 158 -3.45 -16.62 -28.67
C LYS A 158 -4.23 -16.39 -27.37
N SER A 159 -4.16 -17.34 -26.44
CA SER A 159 -4.67 -17.23 -25.07
C SER A 159 -3.60 -16.57 -24.20
N LEU A 160 -3.45 -15.25 -24.33
CA LEU A 160 -2.37 -14.44 -23.75
C LEU A 160 -2.66 -13.93 -22.33
N GLY A 161 -3.65 -14.48 -21.64
CA GLY A 161 -4.06 -14.07 -20.29
C GLY A 161 -5.26 -13.13 -20.27
N GLN A 162 -5.31 -12.26 -19.25
CA GLN A 162 -6.47 -11.41 -18.98
C GLN A 162 -6.80 -10.46 -20.14
N LYS A 163 -5.78 -9.98 -20.86
CA LYS A 163 -5.96 -9.06 -22.00
C LYS A 163 -6.68 -9.68 -23.20
N THR A 164 -6.64 -11.01 -23.35
CA THR A 164 -7.36 -11.77 -24.39
C THR A 164 -8.55 -12.54 -23.81
N GLY A 165 -8.85 -12.37 -22.52
CA GLY A 165 -9.95 -13.05 -21.82
C GLY A 165 -9.70 -14.53 -21.49
N ALA A 166 -8.54 -15.07 -21.83
CA ALA A 166 -8.18 -16.47 -21.64
C ALA A 166 -6.65 -16.64 -21.55
N GLY A 167 -6.19 -17.43 -20.58
CA GLY A 167 -4.81 -17.85 -20.36
C GLY A 167 -4.79 -19.13 -19.52
N PHE A 168 -4.04 -19.17 -18.42
CA PHE A 168 -4.19 -20.24 -17.41
C PHE A 168 -5.58 -20.24 -16.77
N TYR A 169 -6.25 -19.08 -16.77
CA TYR A 169 -7.64 -18.93 -16.35
C TYR A 169 -8.49 -18.32 -17.46
N LYS A 170 -9.80 -18.61 -17.39
CA LYS A 170 -10.81 -18.00 -18.26
C LYS A 170 -12.03 -17.63 -17.44
N LYS A 171 -12.49 -16.38 -17.58
CA LYS A 171 -13.69 -15.90 -16.90
C LYS A 171 -14.91 -16.12 -17.80
N VAL A 172 -15.91 -16.85 -17.30
CA VAL A 172 -17.18 -17.09 -17.99
C VAL A 172 -18.32 -16.63 -17.07
N GLY A 173 -18.90 -15.47 -17.38
CA GLY A 173 -19.88 -14.84 -16.48
C GLY A 173 -19.26 -14.50 -15.12
N ARG A 174 -19.75 -15.15 -14.06
CA ARG A 174 -19.22 -15.01 -12.70
C ARG A 174 -18.18 -16.08 -12.34
N ASP A 175 -18.09 -17.14 -13.14
CA ASP A 175 -17.22 -18.27 -12.86
C ASP A 175 -15.80 -18.03 -13.40
N ILE A 176 -14.82 -18.55 -12.67
CA ILE A 176 -13.41 -18.58 -13.07
C ILE A 176 -13.05 -20.03 -13.32
N LEU A 177 -12.85 -20.37 -14.58
CA LEU A 177 -12.38 -21.68 -15.01
C LEU A 177 -10.85 -21.69 -15.03
N ARG A 178 -10.25 -22.85 -14.76
CA ARG A 178 -8.81 -23.09 -14.88
C ARG A 178 -8.52 -23.97 -16.09
N LEU A 179 -7.37 -23.77 -16.72
CA LEU A 179 -6.86 -24.66 -17.74
C LEU A 179 -6.48 -26.01 -17.13
N ASP A 180 -6.86 -27.09 -17.79
CA ASP A 180 -6.32 -28.42 -17.56
C ASP A 180 -5.12 -28.66 -18.51
N PRO A 181 -3.92 -28.93 -17.99
CA PRO A 181 -2.71 -29.02 -18.82
C PRO A 181 -2.68 -30.22 -19.77
N GLU A 182 -3.42 -31.30 -19.47
CA GLU A 182 -3.42 -32.50 -20.32
C GLU A 182 -4.33 -32.30 -21.53
N SER A 183 -5.61 -31.99 -21.25
CA SER A 183 -6.63 -31.80 -22.28
C SER A 183 -6.55 -30.46 -23.01
N MET A 184 -5.96 -29.43 -22.38
CA MET A 184 -6.03 -28.01 -22.79
C MET A 184 -7.45 -27.42 -22.77
N ASP A 185 -8.40 -28.08 -22.10
CA ASP A 185 -9.74 -27.56 -21.88
C ASP A 185 -9.83 -26.74 -20.58
N TYR A 186 -10.85 -25.88 -20.49
CA TYR A 186 -11.15 -25.13 -19.28
C TYR A 186 -12.13 -25.89 -18.38
N VAL A 187 -11.66 -26.28 -17.19
CA VAL A 187 -12.43 -26.98 -16.17
C VAL A 187 -12.78 -26.06 -15.01
N ALA A 188 -13.67 -26.50 -14.12
CA ALA A 188 -14.00 -25.74 -12.91
C ALA A 188 -12.74 -25.47 -12.08
N GLY A 189 -12.49 -24.20 -11.75
CA GLY A 189 -11.39 -23.79 -10.89
C GLY A 189 -11.85 -23.46 -9.47
N GLY A 190 -10.90 -23.07 -8.63
CA GLY A 190 -11.15 -22.62 -7.26
C GLY A 190 -10.81 -23.65 -6.18
N ALA A 191 -10.11 -24.72 -6.54
CA ALA A 191 -9.55 -25.66 -5.57
C ALA A 191 -8.63 -24.91 -4.58
N LYS A 192 -8.59 -25.43 -3.35
CA LYS A 192 -7.84 -24.86 -2.23
C LYS A 192 -6.85 -25.87 -1.72
N ALA A 193 -5.69 -25.37 -1.33
CA ALA A 193 -4.68 -26.17 -0.67
C ALA A 193 -5.16 -26.64 0.71
N ASP A 194 -4.60 -27.75 1.18
CA ASP A 194 -4.93 -28.34 2.47
C ASP A 194 -4.73 -27.33 3.61
N ASP A 195 -5.70 -27.26 4.52
CA ASP A 195 -5.67 -26.37 5.68
C ASP A 195 -4.48 -26.64 6.61
N VAL A 196 -3.97 -27.88 6.66
CA VAL A 196 -2.75 -28.25 7.38
C VAL A 196 -1.57 -27.45 6.85
N VAL A 197 -1.41 -27.33 5.53
CA VAL A 197 -0.33 -26.54 4.91
C VAL A 197 -0.52 -25.06 5.20
N GLY A 198 -1.77 -24.58 5.16
CA GLY A 198 -2.11 -23.22 5.61
C GLY A 198 -1.72 -22.92 7.06
N ARG A 199 -1.77 -23.92 7.95
CA ARG A 199 -1.28 -23.79 9.35
C ARG A 199 0.24 -23.82 9.43
N MET A 200 0.92 -24.65 8.63
CA MET A 200 2.39 -24.66 8.56
C MET A 200 2.96 -23.31 8.15
N LEU A 201 2.35 -22.65 7.15
CA LEU A 201 2.81 -21.36 6.63
C LEU A 201 2.74 -20.19 7.63
N LYS A 202 1.92 -20.33 8.69
CA LYS A 202 1.79 -19.35 9.78
C LYS A 202 2.82 -19.52 10.89
N LYS A 203 3.63 -20.58 10.86
CA LYS A 203 4.69 -20.82 11.85
C LYS A 203 5.89 -19.89 11.63
N PRO A 204 6.71 -19.63 12.67
CA PRO A 204 7.98 -18.92 12.52
C PRO A 204 8.85 -19.54 11.42
N ALA A 205 9.66 -18.74 10.72
CA ALA A 205 10.34 -19.17 9.50
C ALA A 205 11.12 -20.50 9.64
N GLY A 206 11.91 -20.66 10.71
CA GLY A 206 12.70 -21.89 10.92
C GLY A 206 11.83 -23.13 11.14
N GLU A 207 10.78 -23.03 11.95
CA GLU A 207 9.81 -24.13 12.15
C GLU A 207 9.05 -24.41 10.85
N ARG A 208 8.59 -23.36 10.17
CA ARG A 208 7.86 -23.44 8.89
C ARG A 208 8.65 -24.20 7.84
N LEU A 209 9.90 -23.81 7.56
CA LEU A 209 10.71 -24.47 6.53
C LEU A 209 11.02 -25.92 6.90
N LYS A 210 11.30 -26.19 8.18
CA LYS A 210 11.51 -27.56 8.66
C LYS A 210 10.27 -28.44 8.45
N LEU A 211 9.08 -27.92 8.75
CA LEU A 211 7.81 -28.63 8.55
C LEU A 211 7.57 -28.92 7.08
N LEU A 212 7.73 -27.92 6.20
CA LEU A 212 7.53 -28.08 4.76
C LEU A 212 8.48 -29.12 4.16
N ARG A 213 9.76 -29.08 4.55
CA ARG A 213 10.78 -30.02 4.07
C ARG A 213 10.50 -31.47 4.48
N ASN A 214 10.13 -31.69 5.74
CA ASN A 214 10.01 -33.02 6.33
C ASN A 214 8.62 -33.64 6.16
N ALA A 215 7.63 -32.86 5.73
CA ALA A 215 6.27 -33.35 5.56
C ALA A 215 6.14 -34.30 4.37
N GLU A 216 5.21 -35.25 4.52
CA GLU A 216 4.71 -36.05 3.41
C GLU A 216 3.61 -35.29 2.66
N GLY A 217 3.37 -35.64 1.38
CA GLY A 217 2.38 -35.00 0.53
C GLY A 217 2.97 -34.04 -0.51
N ALA A 218 2.20 -33.76 -1.56
CA ALA A 218 2.65 -32.97 -2.70
C ALA A 218 2.82 -31.48 -2.35
N GLU A 219 1.83 -30.88 -1.71
CA GLU A 219 1.78 -29.44 -1.41
C GLU A 219 2.94 -28.91 -0.52
N PRO A 220 3.26 -29.51 0.65
CA PRO A 220 4.36 -29.00 1.48
C PRO A 220 5.73 -29.21 0.83
N ARG A 221 5.93 -30.34 0.13
CA ARG A 221 7.18 -30.63 -0.60
C ARG A 221 7.37 -29.71 -1.79
N PHE A 222 6.29 -29.39 -2.50
CA PHE A 222 6.29 -28.37 -3.55
C PHE A 222 6.72 -27.00 -3.01
N LEU A 223 6.14 -26.56 -1.89
CA LEU A 223 6.53 -25.29 -1.26
C LEU A 223 8.00 -25.27 -0.83
N TRP A 224 8.50 -26.35 -0.25
CA TRP A 224 9.92 -26.46 0.07
C TRP A 224 10.79 -26.40 -1.18
N ALA A 225 10.42 -27.13 -2.24
CA ALA A 225 11.17 -27.18 -3.49
C ALA A 225 11.34 -25.79 -4.13
N ILE A 226 10.24 -25.04 -4.30
CA ILE A 226 10.31 -23.71 -4.92
C ILE A 226 11.11 -22.71 -4.07
N LEU A 227 11.09 -22.83 -2.74
CA LEU A 227 11.87 -21.97 -1.85
C LEU A 227 13.36 -22.34 -1.90
N ARG A 228 13.67 -23.63 -1.82
CA ARG A 228 15.03 -24.17 -1.98
C ARG A 228 15.66 -23.70 -3.29
N ASP A 229 14.95 -23.85 -4.41
CA ASP A 229 15.48 -23.49 -5.72
C ASP A 229 15.66 -21.97 -5.86
N GLN A 230 14.76 -21.18 -5.27
CA GLN A 230 14.90 -19.73 -5.23
C GLN A 230 16.13 -19.29 -4.41
N PHE A 231 16.36 -19.89 -3.24
CA PHE A 231 17.53 -19.61 -2.40
C PHE A 231 18.82 -20.01 -3.10
N HIS A 232 18.83 -21.20 -3.69
CA HIS A 232 19.97 -21.72 -4.44
C HIS A 232 20.33 -20.78 -5.60
N TYR A 233 19.34 -20.42 -6.43
CA TYR A 233 19.52 -19.50 -7.54
C TYR A 233 20.05 -18.13 -7.11
N ALA A 234 19.45 -17.55 -6.06
CA ALA A 234 19.85 -16.25 -5.54
C ALA A 234 21.30 -16.25 -5.03
N ALA A 235 21.72 -17.29 -4.30
CA ALA A 235 23.09 -17.40 -3.79
C ALA A 235 24.12 -17.55 -4.90
N VAL A 236 23.88 -18.43 -5.88
CA VAL A 236 24.79 -18.67 -7.01
C VAL A 236 25.00 -17.40 -7.83
N HIS A 237 23.92 -16.65 -8.10
CA HIS A 237 23.98 -15.49 -8.99
C HIS A 237 24.32 -14.17 -8.30
N LEU A 238 24.29 -14.08 -6.96
CA LEU A 238 24.45 -12.84 -6.20
C LEU A 238 25.63 -11.98 -6.69
N ALA A 239 26.82 -12.57 -6.84
CA ALA A 239 28.03 -11.84 -7.25
C ALA A 239 27.97 -11.28 -8.68
N SER A 240 27.15 -11.88 -9.54
CA SER A 240 27.10 -11.55 -10.97
C SER A 240 26.02 -10.53 -11.32
N ILE A 241 24.93 -10.46 -10.55
CA ILE A 241 23.76 -9.64 -10.92
C ILE A 241 23.55 -8.42 -10.02
N ALA A 242 24.03 -8.45 -8.78
CA ALA A 242 23.74 -7.44 -7.76
C ALA A 242 24.98 -7.04 -6.96
N GLU A 243 24.99 -5.79 -6.46
CA GLU A 243 26.06 -5.33 -5.57
C GLU A 243 25.96 -6.02 -4.20
N SER A 244 24.73 -6.20 -3.68
CA SER A 244 24.48 -6.84 -2.40
C SER A 244 23.18 -7.66 -2.35
N ALA A 245 23.09 -8.53 -1.34
CA ALA A 245 21.89 -9.31 -1.05
C ALA A 245 20.63 -8.44 -0.93
N ARG A 246 20.76 -7.24 -0.35
CA ARG A 246 19.65 -6.27 -0.22
C ARG A 246 19.01 -5.96 -1.57
N ASP A 247 19.81 -5.80 -2.62
CA ASP A 247 19.29 -5.43 -3.93
C ASP A 247 18.43 -6.57 -4.50
N ILE A 248 18.75 -7.84 -4.22
CA ILE A 248 17.90 -8.99 -4.57
C ILE A 248 16.62 -9.01 -3.73
N ASP A 249 16.69 -8.79 -2.42
CA ASP A 249 15.48 -8.80 -1.59
C ASP A 249 14.51 -7.67 -1.96
N PHE A 250 15.03 -6.46 -2.18
CA PHE A 250 14.24 -5.33 -2.66
C PHE A 250 13.76 -5.52 -4.09
N ALA A 251 14.53 -6.16 -4.97
CA ALA A 251 14.04 -6.55 -6.29
C ALA A 251 12.78 -7.43 -6.19
N MET A 252 12.78 -8.38 -5.26
CA MET A 252 11.62 -9.25 -5.06
C MET A 252 10.45 -8.56 -4.36
N ARG A 253 10.73 -7.74 -3.34
CA ARG A 253 9.71 -7.01 -2.58
C ARG A 253 9.03 -5.94 -3.43
N TRP A 254 9.82 -5.07 -4.06
CA TRP A 254 9.31 -3.92 -4.80
C TRP A 254 8.96 -4.22 -6.26
N GLY A 255 9.60 -5.24 -6.87
CA GLY A 255 9.42 -5.60 -8.28
C GLY A 255 8.42 -6.74 -8.52
N PHE A 256 8.25 -7.65 -7.56
CA PHE A 256 7.32 -8.79 -7.67
C PHE A 256 6.29 -8.85 -6.51
N GLY A 257 6.30 -7.86 -5.62
CA GLY A 257 5.29 -7.73 -4.57
C GLY A 257 5.34 -8.83 -3.51
N ALA A 258 6.53 -9.42 -3.28
CA ALA A 258 6.74 -10.32 -2.15
C ALA A 258 6.78 -9.52 -0.83
N SER A 259 6.26 -10.07 0.26
CA SER A 259 6.35 -9.43 1.58
C SER A 259 7.75 -9.48 2.18
N GLN A 260 8.58 -10.42 1.72
CA GLN A 260 9.92 -10.70 2.22
C GLN A 260 10.79 -11.19 1.06
N GLY A 261 12.05 -10.77 1.02
CA GLY A 261 13.01 -11.27 0.04
C GLY A 261 13.53 -12.68 0.35
N PRO A 262 14.14 -13.37 -0.63
CA PRO A 262 14.63 -14.74 -0.46
C PRO A 262 15.73 -14.85 0.61
N PHE A 263 16.65 -13.89 0.70
CA PHE A 263 17.71 -13.95 1.69
C PHE A 263 17.21 -13.58 3.08
N GLU A 264 16.27 -12.65 3.18
CA GLU A 264 15.61 -12.33 4.46
C GLU A 264 14.95 -13.58 5.05
N LEU A 265 14.19 -14.33 4.24
CA LEU A 265 13.52 -15.56 4.68
C LEU A 265 14.52 -16.65 5.07
N TRP A 266 15.58 -16.84 4.27
CA TRP A 266 16.63 -17.80 4.58
C TRP A 266 17.31 -17.46 5.92
N GLN A 267 17.72 -16.21 6.10
CA GLN A 267 18.34 -15.75 7.34
C GLN A 267 17.40 -15.92 8.55
N GLU A 268 16.13 -15.53 8.43
CA GLU A 268 15.12 -15.71 9.50
C GLU A 268 14.94 -17.18 9.89
N ALA A 269 15.03 -18.09 8.91
CA ALA A 269 14.83 -19.52 9.12
C ALA A 269 16.04 -20.25 9.75
N GLY A 270 17.19 -19.59 9.85
CA GLY A 270 18.44 -20.17 10.34
C GLY A 270 19.39 -20.49 9.20
N TRP A 271 20.34 -19.57 8.96
CA TRP A 271 21.21 -19.55 7.79
C TRP A 271 21.90 -20.88 7.46
N LEU A 272 22.78 -21.37 8.35
CA LEU A 272 23.57 -22.59 8.12
C LEU A 272 22.70 -23.84 8.04
N GLN A 273 21.63 -23.91 8.82
CA GLN A 273 20.74 -25.07 8.80
C GLN A 273 20.03 -25.20 7.45
N VAL A 274 19.52 -24.09 6.92
CA VAL A 274 18.88 -24.07 5.60
C VAL A 274 19.92 -24.30 4.49
N ALA A 275 21.14 -23.76 4.61
CA ALA A 275 22.22 -24.02 3.67
C ALA A 275 22.52 -25.52 3.56
N ASN A 276 22.64 -26.21 4.70
CA ASN A 276 22.86 -27.65 4.73
C ASN A 276 21.69 -28.43 4.11
N TRP A 277 20.44 -28.02 4.36
CA TRP A 277 19.28 -28.66 3.72
C TRP A 277 19.24 -28.49 2.20
N ILE A 278 19.65 -27.32 1.70
CA ILE A 278 19.77 -27.08 0.26
C ILE A 278 20.86 -27.98 -0.32
N GLN A 279 22.03 -28.05 0.34
CA GLN A 279 23.13 -28.92 -0.11
C GLN A 279 22.73 -30.40 -0.12
N GLU A 280 22.07 -30.90 0.93
CA GLU A 280 21.55 -32.27 0.98
C GLU A 280 20.59 -32.58 -0.19
N ASP A 281 19.76 -31.62 -0.58
CA ASP A 281 18.84 -31.80 -1.71
C ASP A 281 19.52 -31.65 -3.08
N ILE A 282 20.59 -30.85 -3.19
CA ILE A 282 21.46 -30.82 -4.37
C ILE A 282 22.14 -32.18 -4.55
N ASP A 283 22.77 -32.70 -3.50
CA ASP A 283 23.49 -33.98 -3.51
C ASP A 283 22.56 -35.16 -3.80
N ALA A 284 21.30 -35.08 -3.33
CA ALA A 284 20.26 -36.07 -3.61
C ALA A 284 19.61 -35.91 -4.99
N GLY A 285 20.02 -34.94 -5.81
CA GLY A 285 19.47 -34.70 -7.15
C GLY A 285 18.02 -34.20 -7.16
N LYS A 286 17.57 -33.56 -6.06
CA LYS A 286 16.21 -33.01 -5.93
C LYS A 286 16.12 -31.55 -6.34
N ALA A 287 17.22 -30.82 -6.36
CA ALA A 287 17.27 -29.42 -6.80
C ALA A 287 17.23 -29.33 -8.33
N LEU A 288 16.74 -28.20 -8.85
CA LEU A 288 16.67 -27.96 -10.31
C LEU A 288 18.04 -27.73 -10.98
N SER A 289 19.10 -27.53 -10.19
CA SER A 289 20.48 -27.44 -10.67
C SER A 289 21.39 -28.20 -9.71
N SER A 290 22.43 -28.81 -10.28
CA SER A 290 23.51 -29.49 -9.54
C SER A 290 24.67 -28.56 -9.17
N ALA A 291 24.56 -27.25 -9.44
CA ALA A 291 25.57 -26.29 -9.01
C ALA A 291 25.78 -26.37 -7.49
N PRO A 292 27.01 -26.28 -7.00
CA PRO A 292 27.24 -26.16 -5.56
C PRO A 292 26.80 -24.78 -5.07
N LEU A 293 26.32 -24.73 -3.82
CA LEU A 293 26.21 -23.46 -3.12
C LEU A 293 27.60 -22.81 -2.96
N PRO A 294 27.73 -21.48 -3.09
CA PRO A 294 29.02 -20.81 -2.92
C PRO A 294 29.63 -20.96 -1.52
N ASP A 295 30.97 -21.01 -1.43
CA ASP A 295 31.70 -21.19 -0.16
C ASP A 295 31.36 -20.15 0.93
N TRP A 296 31.04 -18.92 0.52
CA TRP A 296 30.67 -17.83 1.43
C TRP A 296 29.38 -18.11 2.21
N VAL A 297 28.56 -19.06 1.75
CA VAL A 297 27.33 -19.47 2.45
C VAL A 297 27.66 -20.27 3.71
N PHE A 298 28.67 -21.14 3.66
CA PHE A 298 28.99 -22.09 4.73
C PHE A 298 30.07 -21.58 5.70
N SER A 299 30.90 -20.64 5.26
CA SER A 299 32.05 -20.19 6.02
C SER A 299 32.33 -18.69 5.87
N GLY A 300 33.09 -18.13 6.82
CA GLY A 300 33.46 -16.72 6.82
C GLY A 300 32.38 -15.78 7.38
N PRO A 301 32.42 -14.48 7.04
CA PRO A 301 31.66 -13.45 7.74
C PRO A 301 30.14 -13.65 7.74
N VAL A 302 29.57 -14.23 6.68
CA VAL A 302 28.12 -14.48 6.57
C VAL A 302 27.70 -15.59 7.52
N ALA A 303 28.43 -16.70 7.55
CA ALA A 303 28.17 -17.82 8.45
C ALA A 303 28.33 -17.40 9.92
N GLU A 304 29.37 -16.62 10.24
CA GLU A 304 29.63 -16.09 11.57
C GLU A 304 28.54 -15.11 12.03
N ALA A 305 28.05 -14.25 11.13
CA ALA A 305 26.96 -13.31 11.41
C ALA A 305 25.57 -13.98 11.46
N GLY A 306 25.45 -15.24 11.02
CA GLY A 306 24.17 -15.94 10.91
C GLY A 306 23.29 -15.46 9.76
N GLY A 307 23.85 -14.82 8.74
CA GLY A 307 23.12 -14.36 7.57
C GLY A 307 23.79 -13.22 6.78
N VAL A 308 23.12 -12.77 5.72
CA VAL A 308 23.64 -11.77 4.78
C VAL A 308 23.26 -10.34 5.11
N HIS A 309 22.43 -10.10 6.13
CA HIS A 309 22.09 -8.77 6.60
C HIS A 309 22.50 -8.57 8.04
N THR A 310 23.21 -7.48 8.29
CA THR A 310 23.72 -7.09 9.60
C THR A 310 23.54 -5.58 9.80
N PRO A 311 23.74 -5.06 11.03
CA PRO A 311 23.78 -3.61 11.26
C PRO A 311 24.88 -2.88 10.47
N ALA A 312 25.94 -3.59 10.07
CA ALA A 312 27.01 -3.04 9.25
C ALA A 312 26.63 -2.93 7.76
N GLY A 313 25.56 -3.62 7.34
CA GLY A 313 25.07 -3.63 5.97
C GLY A 313 24.75 -5.04 5.47
N SER A 314 24.63 -5.15 4.14
CA SER A 314 24.26 -6.40 3.46
C SER A 314 25.44 -6.99 2.71
N TRP A 315 25.52 -8.32 2.66
CA TRP A 315 26.63 -9.04 2.04
C TRP A 315 26.72 -8.75 0.55
N SER A 316 27.92 -8.42 0.10
CA SER A 316 28.31 -8.30 -1.30
C SER A 316 29.23 -9.45 -1.65
N ALA A 317 28.75 -10.41 -2.44
CA ALA A 317 29.54 -11.58 -2.81
C ALA A 317 30.71 -11.23 -3.76
N SER A 318 30.57 -10.18 -4.58
CA SER A 318 31.63 -9.70 -5.48
C SER A 318 32.77 -9.01 -4.73
N SER A 319 32.47 -8.28 -3.65
CA SER A 319 33.49 -7.58 -2.84
C SER A 319 33.87 -8.29 -1.54
N GLN A 320 33.21 -9.41 -1.23
CA GLN A 320 33.42 -10.25 -0.03
C GLN A 320 33.36 -9.47 1.29
N LYS A 321 32.42 -8.53 1.40
CA LYS A 321 32.19 -7.74 2.62
C LYS A 321 30.72 -7.33 2.76
N PHE A 322 30.33 -6.97 3.98
CA PHE A 322 29.06 -6.27 4.20
C PHE A 322 29.18 -4.82 3.72
N ILE A 323 28.24 -4.39 2.88
CA ILE A 323 28.17 -3.02 2.37
C ILE A 323 27.00 -2.28 3.01
N ALA A 324 27.30 -1.13 3.60
CA ALA A 324 26.29 -0.26 4.18
C ALA A 324 25.34 0.28 3.10
N ARG A 325 24.19 0.82 3.54
CA ARG A 325 23.32 1.58 2.67
C ARG A 325 24.01 2.83 2.14
N ARG A 326 23.80 3.11 0.85
CA ARG A 326 24.29 4.33 0.19
C ARG A 326 23.74 5.55 0.93
N GLN A 327 24.63 6.48 1.25
CA GLN A 327 24.31 7.71 2.00
C GLN A 327 24.16 8.87 1.02
N LEU A 328 23.04 8.88 0.27
CA LEU A 328 22.68 10.00 -0.60
C LEU A 328 21.84 11.02 0.19
N PRO A 329 21.96 12.34 -0.08
CA PRO A 329 21.17 13.37 0.60
C PRO A 329 19.65 13.13 0.56
N VAL A 330 19.16 12.48 -0.50
CA VAL A 330 17.75 12.12 -0.66
C VAL A 330 17.23 11.24 0.49
N TYR A 331 18.06 10.33 1.00
CA TYR A 331 17.66 9.40 2.06
C TYR A 331 17.60 10.04 3.45
N ALA A 332 18.24 11.21 3.65
CA ALA A 332 18.10 11.98 4.89
C ALA A 332 16.67 12.48 5.13
N ARG A 333 15.85 12.50 4.07
CA ARG A 333 14.42 12.86 4.13
C ARG A 333 13.54 11.70 4.56
N GLN A 334 14.09 10.50 4.72
CA GLN A 334 13.36 9.28 5.06
C GLN A 334 13.73 8.85 6.49
N HIS A 335 12.92 9.22 7.48
CA HIS A 335 13.18 8.86 8.88
C HIS A 335 13.03 7.37 9.14
N PHE A 336 12.07 6.73 8.46
CA PHE A 336 11.76 5.30 8.59
C PHE A 336 11.64 4.66 7.22
N PRO A 337 12.75 4.59 6.46
CA PRO A 337 12.74 3.97 5.15
C PRO A 337 12.49 2.47 5.29
N GLU A 338 12.01 1.83 4.22
CA GLU A 338 12.02 0.37 4.17
C GLU A 338 13.45 -0.16 4.33
N ASP A 339 13.58 -1.20 5.15
CA ASP A 339 14.84 -1.89 5.39
C ASP A 339 14.68 -3.41 5.29
N VAL A 340 15.80 -4.11 5.33
CA VAL A 340 15.91 -5.57 5.37
C VAL A 340 16.01 -6.09 6.79
N LEU A 341 15.54 -7.32 7.01
CA LEU A 341 15.72 -8.05 8.26
C LEU A 341 17.19 -8.05 8.70
N GLY A 342 17.49 -7.76 9.96
CA GLY A 342 18.86 -7.81 10.51
C GLY A 342 19.68 -6.52 10.36
N SER A 343 19.17 -5.50 9.66
CA SER A 343 19.77 -4.15 9.56
C SER A 343 19.80 -3.36 10.88
N SER A 344 18.96 -3.74 11.86
CA SER A 344 18.73 -2.98 13.10
C SER A 344 18.35 -1.51 12.87
N ALA A 345 17.69 -1.20 11.75
CA ALA A 345 17.12 0.13 11.54
C ALA A 345 16.14 0.52 12.65
N SER A 346 16.16 1.82 12.99
CA SER A 346 15.26 2.38 13.99
C SER A 346 13.81 2.19 13.55
N ALA A 347 13.00 1.60 14.43
CA ALA A 347 11.59 1.39 14.20
C ALA A 347 10.79 2.57 14.74
N PHE A 348 9.76 3.00 14.02
CA PHE A 348 8.95 4.15 14.46
C PHE A 348 8.29 3.94 15.82
N GLN A 349 8.04 2.68 16.23
CA GLN A 349 7.43 2.34 17.52
C GLN A 349 8.34 2.69 18.71
N THR A 350 9.66 2.67 18.52
CA THR A 350 10.65 2.88 19.58
C THR A 350 11.49 4.13 19.37
N ALA A 351 11.45 4.73 18.19
CA ALA A 351 12.16 5.97 17.89
C ALA A 351 11.61 7.15 18.69
N GLY A 352 12.50 8.07 19.02
CA GLY A 352 12.16 9.32 19.68
C GLY A 352 11.70 9.17 21.13
N THR A 353 11.10 10.22 21.66
CA THR A 353 10.62 10.28 23.04
C THR A 353 9.09 10.14 23.10
N THR A 354 8.59 9.06 23.71
CA THR A 354 7.16 8.87 23.99
C THR A 354 6.71 9.74 25.18
N LEU A 355 5.63 10.50 25.00
CA LEU A 355 5.01 11.32 26.05
C LEU A 355 3.75 10.67 26.63
N HIS A 356 2.99 9.98 25.77
CA HIS A 356 1.80 9.22 26.14
C HIS A 356 1.66 8.03 25.19
N GLU A 357 1.27 6.89 25.72
CA GLU A 357 0.99 5.70 24.91
C GLU A 357 -0.03 4.80 25.61
N ASP A 358 -1.04 4.39 24.85
CA ASP A 358 -2.02 3.38 25.21
C ASP A 358 -2.23 2.41 24.03
N ASP A 359 -3.27 1.58 24.06
CA ASP A 359 -3.58 0.63 23.00
C ASP A 359 -4.09 1.32 21.71
N ALA A 360 -4.61 2.54 21.81
CA ALA A 360 -5.24 3.26 20.72
C ALA A 360 -4.28 4.23 20.01
N ILE A 361 -3.38 4.89 20.73
CA ILE A 361 -2.51 5.94 20.20
C ILE A 361 -1.17 6.05 20.92
N ARG A 362 -0.16 6.56 20.20
CA ARG A 362 1.12 7.01 20.75
C ARG A 362 1.33 8.48 20.42
N LEU A 363 1.61 9.29 21.43
CA LEU A 363 2.03 10.68 21.32
C LEU A 363 3.52 10.78 21.64
N TRP A 364 4.32 11.26 20.69
CA TRP A 364 5.78 11.19 20.79
C TRP A 364 6.46 12.29 19.98
N THR A 365 7.74 12.54 20.21
CA THR A 365 8.55 13.46 19.41
C THR A 365 9.70 12.72 18.77
N LEU A 366 10.07 13.11 17.55
CA LEU A 366 11.27 12.60 16.90
C LEU A 366 12.47 13.43 17.35
N ASP A 367 13.46 12.78 17.94
CA ASP A 367 14.66 13.46 18.45
C ASP A 367 15.44 14.12 17.30
N GLY A 368 16.01 15.30 17.58
CA GLY A 368 16.89 15.99 16.64
C GLY A 368 18.26 15.32 16.49
N PRO A 369 19.09 15.75 15.52
CA PRO A 369 20.45 15.24 15.32
C PRO A 369 21.34 15.32 16.58
N ASP A 370 21.05 16.28 17.47
CA ASP A 370 21.76 16.52 18.72
C ASP A 370 21.22 15.68 19.90
N GLY A 371 20.29 14.76 19.65
CA GLY A 371 19.68 13.88 20.66
C GLY A 371 18.72 14.58 21.63
N GLN A 372 18.38 15.85 21.39
CA GLN A 372 17.32 16.55 22.13
C GLN A 372 15.95 16.19 21.57
N GLY A 373 14.93 16.15 22.44
CA GLY A 373 13.55 15.88 22.06
C GLY A 373 13.05 16.82 20.96
N GLY A 374 12.20 16.30 20.08
CA GLY A 374 11.67 17.05 18.94
C GLY A 374 10.79 18.23 19.35
N ASP A 375 10.73 19.24 18.49
CA ASP A 375 9.95 20.47 18.70
C ASP A 375 8.51 20.41 18.16
N VAL A 376 8.14 19.29 17.53
CA VAL A 376 6.82 19.01 16.97
C VAL A 376 6.34 17.67 17.51
N LEU A 377 5.11 17.63 18.00
CA LEU A 377 4.48 16.41 18.51
C LEU A 377 3.97 15.55 17.35
N ILE A 378 4.09 14.24 17.47
CA ILE A 378 3.59 13.24 16.53
C ILE A 378 2.52 12.39 17.21
N ALA A 379 1.36 12.28 16.59
CA ALA A 379 0.28 11.37 16.97
C ALA A 379 0.23 10.19 16.00
N SER A 380 0.51 8.99 16.49
CA SER A 380 0.45 7.74 15.73
C SER A 380 -0.67 6.85 16.26
N ILE A 381 -1.70 6.63 15.45
CA ILE A 381 -2.82 5.75 15.78
C ILE A 381 -2.34 4.30 15.72
N LYS A 382 -2.70 3.49 16.71
CA LYS A 382 -2.26 2.09 16.89
C LYS A 382 -3.36 1.07 16.65
N THR A 383 -4.62 1.50 16.62
CA THR A 383 -5.75 0.61 16.30
C THR A 383 -5.55 -0.05 14.93
N LYS A 384 -6.08 -1.26 14.76
CA LYS A 384 -5.97 -1.99 13.50
C LYS A 384 -6.56 -1.18 12.35
N MET A 385 -5.79 -0.98 11.27
CA MET A 385 -6.17 -0.13 10.12
C MET A 385 -6.40 1.35 10.48
N HIS A 386 -5.92 1.77 11.66
CA HIS A 386 -6.09 3.10 12.23
C HIS A 386 -7.55 3.57 12.25
N VAL A 387 -8.46 2.67 12.62
CA VAL A 387 -9.86 3.03 12.83
C VAL A 387 -9.98 3.98 14.04
N ILE A 388 -10.83 4.99 13.91
CA ILE A 388 -11.01 6.02 14.93
C ILE A 388 -12.05 5.52 15.94
N SER A 389 -11.56 5.08 17.10
CA SER A 389 -12.37 4.76 18.29
C SER A 389 -12.48 5.99 19.21
N PRO A 390 -13.35 5.96 20.24
CA PRO A 390 -13.38 6.98 21.28
C PRO A 390 -11.99 7.24 21.91
N ASP A 391 -11.25 6.18 22.25
CA ASP A 391 -9.90 6.30 22.81
C ASP A 391 -8.91 7.01 21.87
N VAL A 392 -9.04 6.81 20.55
CA VAL A 392 -8.26 7.57 19.55
C VAL A 392 -8.64 9.05 19.59
N ALA A 393 -9.94 9.36 19.70
CA ALA A 393 -10.42 10.74 19.77
C ALA A 393 -9.91 11.45 21.04
N GLU A 394 -9.98 10.78 22.20
CA GLU A 394 -9.41 11.28 23.46
C GLU A 394 -7.90 11.51 23.35
N GLY A 395 -7.16 10.54 22.79
CA GLY A 395 -5.72 10.65 22.56
C GLY A 395 -5.33 11.80 21.63
N LEU A 396 -6.11 12.04 20.57
CA LEU A 396 -5.92 13.20 19.68
C LEU A 396 -6.19 14.52 20.41
N ALA A 397 -7.24 14.58 21.25
CA ALA A 397 -7.54 15.76 22.04
C ALA A 397 -6.41 16.08 23.04
N LEU A 398 -5.87 15.07 23.71
CA LEU A 398 -4.68 15.18 24.57
C LEU A 398 -3.46 15.64 23.77
N GLY A 399 -3.27 15.12 22.55
CA GLY A 399 -2.21 15.54 21.64
C GLY A 399 -2.27 17.02 21.32
N VAL A 400 -3.46 17.56 21.05
CA VAL A 400 -3.64 19.01 20.85
C VAL A 400 -3.27 19.79 22.12
N ASP A 401 -3.75 19.37 23.29
CA ASP A 401 -3.46 20.07 24.56
C ASP A 401 -1.96 20.10 24.87
N LEU A 402 -1.26 18.99 24.66
CA LEU A 402 0.19 18.92 24.82
C LEU A 402 0.91 19.82 23.80
N ALA A 403 0.46 19.80 22.54
CA ALA A 403 1.05 20.59 21.48
C ALA A 403 0.92 22.09 21.74
N GLU A 404 -0.27 22.58 22.10
CA GLU A 404 -0.51 23.99 22.43
C GLU A 404 0.32 24.48 23.62
N LYS A 405 0.57 23.60 24.59
CA LYS A 405 1.32 23.93 25.80
C LYS A 405 2.82 24.06 25.57
N SER A 406 3.40 23.16 24.76
CA SER A 406 4.86 22.96 24.77
C SER A 406 5.52 22.73 23.40
N TYR A 407 4.77 22.60 22.31
CA TYR A 407 5.33 22.25 21.00
C TYR A 407 4.94 23.26 19.91
N LYS A 408 5.65 23.22 18.79
CA LYS A 408 5.38 24.09 17.63
C LYS A 408 4.20 23.62 16.78
N GLY A 409 3.67 22.43 17.03
CA GLY A 409 2.57 21.85 16.27
C GLY A 409 2.37 20.38 16.58
N LEU A 410 1.36 19.80 15.94
CA LEU A 410 1.01 18.38 16.00
C LEU A 410 0.97 17.81 14.58
N VAL A 411 1.68 16.72 14.35
CA VAL A 411 1.60 15.92 13.12
C VAL A 411 0.86 14.63 13.41
N ILE A 412 -0.23 14.36 12.70
CA ILE A 412 -0.91 13.06 12.73
C ILE A 412 -0.28 12.19 11.65
N TRP A 413 0.37 11.11 12.05
CA TRP A 413 1.11 10.23 11.15
C TRP A 413 1.29 8.83 11.74
N SER A 414 1.12 7.82 10.89
CA SER A 414 1.47 6.42 11.19
C SER A 414 2.33 5.85 10.06
N ASN A 415 3.28 4.97 10.39
CA ASN A 415 4.25 4.45 9.42
C ASN A 415 3.75 3.27 8.57
N ASP A 416 2.60 2.70 8.91
CA ASP A 416 2.06 1.52 8.23
C ASP A 416 1.31 1.87 6.93
N ALA A 417 0.74 0.89 6.23
CA ALA A 417 0.16 1.04 4.91
C ALA A 417 -0.86 2.20 4.72
N MET A 418 -1.52 2.71 5.76
CA MET A 418 -2.58 3.72 5.60
C MET A 418 -2.63 4.79 6.69
N PHE A 419 -3.36 5.88 6.41
CA PHE A 419 -3.65 6.92 7.38
C PHE A 419 -4.80 6.51 8.29
N SER A 420 -5.97 6.19 7.73
CA SER A 420 -7.12 5.66 8.48
C SER A 420 -8.19 5.05 7.56
N ALA A 421 -8.72 3.89 7.96
CA ALA A 421 -9.86 3.26 7.31
C ALA A 421 -11.23 3.87 7.70
N GLY A 422 -11.27 4.83 8.62
CA GLY A 422 -12.48 5.52 9.07
C GLY A 422 -12.87 5.20 10.52
N ALA A 423 -14.15 5.37 10.84
CA ALA A 423 -14.67 5.09 12.18
C ALA A 423 -14.67 3.59 12.51
N ASP A 424 -14.53 3.26 13.79
CA ASP A 424 -14.64 1.89 14.28
C ASP A 424 -16.11 1.43 14.33
N LEU A 425 -16.57 0.83 13.23
CA LEU A 425 -17.93 0.28 13.10
C LEU A 425 -18.25 -0.79 14.14
N GLN A 426 -17.25 -1.55 14.62
CA GLN A 426 -17.47 -2.62 15.60
C GLN A 426 -17.75 -2.03 16.99
N THR A 427 -16.97 -1.04 17.40
CA THR A 427 -17.20 -0.31 18.65
C THR A 427 -18.53 0.46 18.59
N MET A 428 -18.84 1.12 17.47
CA MET A 428 -20.11 1.80 17.26
C MET A 428 -21.32 0.88 17.40
N LEU A 429 -21.31 -0.30 16.76
CA LEU A 429 -22.41 -1.27 16.88
C LEU A 429 -22.55 -1.79 18.31
N THR A 430 -21.44 -2.09 18.98
CA THR A 430 -21.47 -2.52 20.38
C THR A 430 -22.12 -1.46 21.26
N GLY A 431 -21.73 -0.19 21.09
CA GLY A 431 -22.34 0.94 21.78
C GLY A 431 -23.84 1.08 21.50
N PHE A 432 -24.25 0.93 20.24
CA PHE A 432 -25.66 0.95 19.85
C PHE A 432 -26.46 -0.20 20.48
N MET A 433 -25.91 -1.41 20.52
CA MET A 433 -26.59 -2.58 21.10
C MET A 433 -26.77 -2.46 22.62
N ILE A 434 -25.83 -1.81 23.32
CA ILE A 434 -25.85 -1.64 24.78
C ILE A 434 -26.72 -0.44 25.20
N GLY A 435 -26.50 0.72 24.57
CA GLY A 435 -27.05 2.00 25.01
C GLY A 435 -28.01 2.66 24.02
N GLY A 436 -28.34 1.99 22.91
CA GLY A 436 -29.17 2.54 21.85
C GLY A 436 -28.54 3.73 21.13
N VAL A 437 -29.37 4.51 20.46
CA VAL A 437 -28.95 5.70 19.69
C VAL A 437 -28.25 6.75 20.55
N GLY A 438 -28.71 6.94 21.80
CA GLY A 438 -28.17 8.00 22.67
C GLY A 438 -26.70 7.81 23.05
N ALA A 439 -26.25 6.56 23.21
CA ALA A 439 -24.83 6.29 23.48
C ALA A 439 -23.95 6.65 22.28
N VAL A 440 -24.40 6.33 21.06
CA VAL A 440 -23.65 6.67 19.83
C VAL A 440 -23.71 8.17 19.54
N GLU A 441 -24.85 8.83 19.81
CA GLU A 441 -24.96 10.28 19.68
C GLU A 441 -23.95 11.01 20.56
N GLY A 442 -23.77 10.57 21.81
CA GLY A 442 -22.76 11.15 22.72
C GLY A 442 -21.33 11.02 22.16
N ALA A 443 -20.96 9.83 21.69
CA ALA A 443 -19.64 9.57 21.13
C ALA A 443 -19.40 10.34 19.81
N GLU A 444 -20.40 10.42 18.93
CA GLU A 444 -20.33 11.24 17.71
C GLU A 444 -20.17 12.73 18.02
N ALA A 445 -20.90 13.24 19.02
CA ALA A 445 -20.76 14.63 19.45
C ALA A 445 -19.35 14.94 19.98
N GLU A 446 -18.76 14.01 20.74
CA GLU A 446 -17.39 14.11 21.21
C GLU A 446 -16.39 14.11 20.06
N LEU A 447 -16.54 13.19 19.10
CA LEU A 447 -15.68 13.11 17.91
C LEU A 447 -15.74 14.41 17.08
N GLN A 448 -16.93 14.96 16.86
CA GLN A 448 -17.11 16.27 16.23
C GLN A 448 -16.40 17.39 17.02
N GLY A 449 -16.46 17.34 18.35
CA GLY A 449 -15.72 18.23 19.24
C GLY A 449 -14.21 18.15 19.03
N VAL A 450 -13.66 16.94 18.87
CA VAL A 450 -12.25 16.72 18.57
C VAL A 450 -11.88 17.29 17.21
N MET A 451 -12.71 17.11 16.17
CA MET A 451 -12.44 17.69 14.85
C MET A 451 -12.38 19.23 14.89
N LEU A 452 -13.29 19.87 15.63
CA LEU A 452 -13.23 21.31 15.86
C LEU A 452 -12.02 21.71 16.70
N LYS A 453 -11.63 20.91 17.71
CA LYS A 453 -10.42 21.15 18.50
C LYS A 453 -9.16 21.15 17.65
N LEU A 454 -9.03 20.19 16.72
CA LEU A 454 -7.93 20.15 15.76
C LEU A 454 -7.91 21.37 14.84
N ARG A 455 -9.07 21.76 14.31
CA ARG A 455 -9.21 22.92 13.41
C ARG A 455 -8.87 24.24 14.08
N TYR A 456 -9.27 24.40 15.35
CA TYR A 456 -9.13 25.64 16.09
C TYR A 456 -7.93 25.67 17.04
N ALA A 457 -7.05 24.67 16.97
CA ALA A 457 -5.83 24.63 17.76
C ALA A 457 -4.96 25.87 17.51
N ALA A 458 -4.39 26.42 18.58
CA ALA A 458 -3.50 27.58 18.57
C ALA A 458 -2.15 27.30 17.89
N VAL A 459 -1.81 26.02 17.72
CA VAL A 459 -0.63 25.53 16.99
C VAL A 459 -1.09 24.76 15.74
N PRO A 460 -0.28 24.71 14.67
CA PRO A 460 -0.66 24.00 13.45
C PRO A 460 -0.79 22.50 13.70
N VAL A 461 -1.94 21.95 13.32
CA VAL A 461 -2.18 20.50 13.21
C VAL A 461 -2.04 20.10 11.74
N VAL A 462 -1.16 19.14 11.44
CA VAL A 462 -0.85 18.66 10.10
C VAL A 462 -1.20 17.18 9.98
N SER A 463 -2.07 16.82 9.03
CA SER A 463 -2.32 15.42 8.69
C SER A 463 -1.38 14.94 7.60
N ALA A 464 -0.55 13.94 7.92
CA ALA A 464 0.40 13.32 7.01
C ALA A 464 -0.23 12.04 6.40
N VAL A 465 -0.94 12.22 5.28
CA VAL A 465 -1.83 11.21 4.70
C VAL A 465 -1.09 10.31 3.71
N ARG A 466 -1.11 8.99 3.93
CA ARG A 466 -0.68 7.94 2.99
C ARG A 466 -1.73 6.85 2.87
N GLY A 467 -1.79 6.16 1.73
CA GLY A 467 -2.72 5.04 1.54
C GLY A 467 -4.17 5.50 1.74
N LEU A 468 -4.94 4.78 2.54
CA LEU A 468 -6.36 5.09 2.76
C LEU A 468 -6.56 6.21 3.79
N ALA A 469 -7.43 7.17 3.48
CA ALA A 469 -8.04 8.11 4.42
C ALA A 469 -9.54 8.17 4.13
N LEU A 470 -10.27 7.20 4.67
CA LEU A 470 -11.69 6.97 4.33
C LEU A 470 -12.60 7.38 5.49
N GLY A 471 -13.78 7.88 5.17
CA GLY A 471 -14.80 8.29 6.15
C GLY A 471 -14.23 9.20 7.24
N GLY A 472 -14.33 8.80 8.51
CA GLY A 472 -13.69 9.49 9.64
C GLY A 472 -12.21 9.85 9.45
N GLY A 473 -11.44 9.06 8.70
CA GLY A 473 -10.05 9.39 8.33
C GLY A 473 -9.94 10.56 7.35
N CYS A 474 -10.87 10.66 6.41
CA CYS A 474 -11.02 11.85 5.55
C CYS A 474 -11.44 13.06 6.38
N GLU A 475 -12.40 12.88 7.30
CA GLU A 475 -12.88 13.93 8.21
C GLU A 475 -11.73 14.48 9.06
N LEU A 476 -10.95 13.60 9.70
CA LEU A 476 -9.74 13.96 10.45
C LEU A 476 -8.77 14.81 9.62
N ALA A 477 -8.52 14.39 8.37
CA ALA A 477 -7.61 15.09 7.48
C ALA A 477 -8.11 16.50 7.11
N VAL A 478 -9.40 16.68 6.80
CA VAL A 478 -9.95 17.97 6.33
C VAL A 478 -10.12 19.00 7.44
N TYR A 479 -10.15 18.57 8.71
CA TYR A 479 -10.15 19.47 9.88
C TYR A 479 -8.75 19.88 10.34
N SER A 480 -7.70 19.25 9.83
CA SER A 480 -6.32 19.70 10.08
C SER A 480 -6.06 21.05 9.39
N ALA A 481 -5.16 21.86 9.98
CA ALA A 481 -4.75 23.14 9.40
C ALA A 481 -4.09 22.97 8.02
N ARG A 482 -3.40 21.85 7.83
CA ARG A 482 -2.72 21.47 6.59
C ARG A 482 -2.77 19.96 6.40
N ARG A 483 -2.82 19.53 5.13
CA ARG A 483 -2.52 18.13 4.75
C ARG A 483 -1.21 18.08 3.99
N VAL A 484 -0.41 17.08 4.32
CA VAL A 484 0.72 16.63 3.49
C VAL A 484 0.35 15.22 3.04
N ALA A 485 0.16 15.02 1.74
CA ALA A 485 -0.35 13.77 1.20
C ALA A 485 0.70 13.07 0.33
N ALA A 486 0.92 11.78 0.55
CA ALA A 486 1.64 10.94 -0.41
C ALA A 486 0.89 10.89 -1.75
N MET A 487 1.60 10.70 -2.86
CA MET A 487 0.98 10.66 -4.20
C MET A 487 -0.14 9.60 -4.29
N GLU A 488 0.09 8.44 -3.69
CA GLU A 488 -0.85 7.31 -3.61
C GLU A 488 -1.68 7.36 -2.32
N SER A 489 -2.35 8.49 -2.12
CA SER A 489 -3.35 8.70 -1.06
C SER A 489 -4.77 8.69 -1.62
N TYR A 490 -5.61 7.84 -1.04
CA TYR A 490 -6.97 7.56 -1.45
C TYR A 490 -7.93 8.13 -0.40
N ILE A 491 -8.52 9.27 -0.71
CA ILE A 491 -9.25 10.09 0.26
C ILE A 491 -10.72 10.18 -0.17
N GLY A 492 -11.64 9.91 0.77
CA GLY A 492 -13.05 10.10 0.49
C GLY A 492 -13.99 9.71 1.63
N LEU A 493 -15.21 10.25 1.54
CA LEU A 493 -16.33 9.92 2.44
C LEU A 493 -17.07 8.71 1.87
N VAL A 494 -17.12 7.61 2.61
CA VAL A 494 -17.57 6.29 2.13
C VAL A 494 -18.75 5.71 2.92
N GLU A 495 -19.29 6.48 3.86
CA GLU A 495 -20.30 6.07 4.84
C GLU A 495 -21.60 5.58 4.19
N VAL A 496 -21.95 6.11 3.01
CA VAL A 496 -23.11 5.64 2.23
C VAL A 496 -23.00 4.15 1.89
N GLY A 497 -21.78 3.65 1.70
CA GLY A 497 -21.48 2.24 1.44
C GLY A 497 -21.89 1.32 2.58
N VAL A 498 -21.94 1.82 3.82
CA VAL A 498 -22.44 1.08 5.00
C VAL A 498 -23.83 1.56 5.44
N GLY A 499 -24.48 2.42 4.65
CA GLY A 499 -25.83 2.91 4.91
C GLY A 499 -25.89 4.12 5.86
N LEU A 500 -24.77 4.78 6.11
CA LEU A 500 -24.65 5.94 7.00
C LEU A 500 -24.37 7.22 6.21
N VAL A 501 -24.38 8.36 6.89
CA VAL A 501 -23.76 9.61 6.43
C VAL A 501 -22.42 9.80 7.15
N PRO A 502 -21.52 10.67 6.66
CA PRO A 502 -20.40 11.17 7.47
C PRO A 502 -20.91 11.72 8.80
N GLY A 503 -20.20 11.43 9.89
CA GLY A 503 -20.63 11.75 11.26
C GLY A 503 -19.74 12.77 11.98
N ALA A 504 -18.47 12.89 11.59
CA ALA A 504 -17.46 13.71 12.27
C ALA A 504 -17.21 15.08 11.61
N GLY A 505 -18.15 15.61 10.84
CA GLY A 505 -18.09 16.94 10.24
C GLY A 505 -17.80 16.96 8.74
N GLY A 506 -17.80 15.82 8.04
CA GLY A 506 -17.50 15.73 6.61
C GLY A 506 -18.49 16.50 5.72
N LEU A 507 -19.79 16.45 6.03
CA LEU A 507 -20.82 17.22 5.32
C LEU A 507 -20.75 18.70 5.69
N THR A 508 -20.40 19.00 6.94
CA THR A 508 -20.12 20.37 7.40
C THR A 508 -18.96 20.98 6.63
N TYR A 509 -17.87 20.22 6.42
CA TYR A 509 -16.74 20.64 5.60
C TYR A 509 -17.17 20.96 4.16
N ILE A 510 -17.97 20.09 3.53
CA ILE A 510 -18.47 20.29 2.17
C ILE A 510 -19.27 21.60 2.06
N ALA A 511 -20.22 21.83 2.98
CA ALA A 511 -21.05 23.03 2.97
C ALA A 511 -20.23 24.30 3.21
N ARG A 512 -19.33 24.29 4.19
CA ARG A 512 -18.43 25.42 4.46
C ARG A 512 -17.53 25.71 3.26
N ARG A 513 -16.95 24.68 2.64
CA ARG A 513 -16.05 24.82 1.49
C ARG A 513 -16.78 25.39 0.29
N ALA A 514 -18.04 24.99 0.07
CA ALA A 514 -18.88 25.57 -0.98
C ALA A 514 -19.11 27.08 -0.75
N ALA A 515 -19.40 27.49 0.49
CA ALA A 515 -19.56 28.89 0.85
C ALA A 515 -18.26 29.70 0.68
N GLU A 516 -17.12 29.15 1.11
CA GLU A 516 -15.79 29.76 0.93
C GLU A 516 -15.44 29.95 -0.56
N ASN A 517 -15.70 28.93 -1.38
CA ASN A 517 -15.46 28.99 -2.82
C ASN A 517 -16.39 30.01 -3.51
N ALA A 518 -17.68 30.01 -3.15
CA ALA A 518 -18.62 30.98 -3.68
C ALA A 518 -18.20 32.43 -3.34
N ALA A 519 -17.74 32.67 -2.12
CA ALA A 519 -17.26 33.98 -1.66
C ALA A 519 -16.00 34.47 -2.41
N LEU A 520 -15.17 33.55 -2.92
CA LEU A 520 -14.00 33.86 -3.74
C LEU A 520 -14.32 33.96 -5.25
N SER A 521 -15.54 33.61 -5.65
CA SER A 521 -15.98 33.61 -7.04
C SER A 521 -16.79 34.87 -7.39
N THR A 522 -16.93 35.14 -8.69
CA THR A 522 -17.86 36.18 -9.18
C THR A 522 -19.32 35.72 -9.19
N GLY A 523 -19.57 34.41 -9.05
CA GLY A 523 -20.91 33.81 -9.02
C GLY A 523 -21.51 33.91 -7.61
N LYS A 524 -22.75 34.37 -7.53
CA LYS A 524 -23.49 34.45 -6.25
C LYS A 524 -24.32 33.20 -5.93
N ASP A 525 -24.46 32.29 -6.90
CA ASP A 525 -25.14 31.02 -6.69
C ASP A 525 -24.18 30.01 -6.03
N MET A 526 -24.53 29.55 -4.83
CA MET A 526 -23.74 28.60 -4.06
C MET A 526 -23.96 27.14 -4.49
N LEU A 527 -25.10 26.83 -5.13
CA LEU A 527 -25.46 25.45 -5.45
C LEU A 527 -24.43 24.75 -6.37
N PRO A 528 -23.85 25.40 -7.40
CA PRO A 528 -22.80 24.78 -8.21
C PRO A 528 -21.56 24.37 -7.40
N PHE A 529 -21.14 25.19 -6.44
CA PHE A 529 -19.98 24.91 -5.57
C PHE A 529 -20.25 23.78 -4.58
N LEU A 530 -21.51 23.58 -4.21
CA LEU A 530 -21.93 22.51 -3.31
C LEU A 530 -22.10 21.17 -4.03
N THR A 531 -22.52 21.20 -5.30
CA THR A 531 -22.93 20.01 -6.05
C THR A 531 -21.82 18.96 -6.11
N GLU A 532 -20.57 19.35 -6.38
CA GLU A 532 -19.46 18.39 -6.50
C GLU A 532 -19.18 17.65 -5.18
N GLY A 533 -19.11 18.38 -4.06
CA GLY A 533 -18.90 17.78 -2.74
C GLY A 533 -20.09 16.91 -2.30
N PHE A 534 -21.32 17.37 -2.55
CA PHE A 534 -22.54 16.58 -2.33
C PHE A 534 -22.50 15.27 -3.12
N THR A 535 -22.23 15.34 -4.43
CA THR A 535 -22.17 14.16 -5.30
C THR A 535 -21.07 13.21 -4.85
N ALA A 536 -19.90 13.73 -4.46
CA ALA A 536 -18.81 12.90 -3.96
C ALA A 536 -19.22 12.11 -2.71
N ALA A 537 -19.83 12.77 -1.71
CA ALA A 537 -20.32 12.09 -0.51
C ALA A 537 -21.47 11.11 -0.81
N ALA A 538 -22.48 11.53 -1.58
CA ALA A 538 -23.65 10.72 -1.89
C ALA A 538 -23.34 9.48 -2.75
N MET A 539 -22.28 9.55 -3.58
CA MET A 539 -21.83 8.43 -4.42
C MET A 539 -20.67 7.63 -3.80
N ALA A 540 -20.22 7.99 -2.60
CA ALA A 540 -19.02 7.43 -1.96
C ALA A 540 -17.77 7.49 -2.87
N LYS A 541 -17.58 8.63 -3.56
CA LYS A 541 -16.45 8.83 -4.48
C LYS A 541 -15.15 9.01 -3.70
N VAL A 542 -14.20 8.12 -3.94
CA VAL A 542 -12.84 8.18 -3.37
C VAL A 542 -11.88 8.69 -4.44
N GLY A 543 -11.02 9.64 -4.07
CA GLY A 543 -9.94 10.08 -4.93
C GLY A 543 -8.96 8.93 -5.16
N THR A 544 -8.60 8.69 -6.42
CA THR A 544 -7.72 7.57 -6.81
C THR A 544 -6.22 7.88 -6.64
N GLY A 545 -5.90 8.92 -5.88
CA GLY A 545 -4.56 9.49 -5.64
C GLY A 545 -4.68 10.93 -5.13
N ALA A 546 -3.58 11.53 -4.67
CA ALA A 546 -3.63 12.87 -4.08
C ALA A 546 -4.07 13.96 -5.09
N ILE A 547 -3.61 13.87 -6.34
CA ILE A 547 -4.00 14.82 -7.39
C ILE A 547 -5.51 14.75 -7.67
N ASP A 548 -6.08 13.55 -7.69
CA ASP A 548 -7.52 13.34 -7.89
C ASP A 548 -8.33 13.81 -6.68
N SER A 549 -7.84 13.53 -5.47
CA SER A 549 -8.41 14.01 -4.20
C SER A 549 -8.45 15.54 -4.11
N ARG A 550 -7.48 16.23 -4.73
CA ARG A 550 -7.50 17.70 -4.87
C ARG A 550 -8.62 18.18 -5.78
N LYS A 551 -8.86 17.50 -6.90
CA LYS A 551 -9.97 17.83 -7.81
C LYS A 551 -11.32 17.66 -7.14
N ILE A 552 -11.49 16.60 -6.35
CA ILE A 552 -12.73 16.35 -5.58
C ILE A 552 -12.92 17.37 -4.44
N GLY A 553 -11.84 17.99 -3.96
CA GLY A 553 -11.89 19.03 -2.92
C GLY A 553 -11.54 18.55 -1.51
N TYR A 554 -11.01 17.33 -1.34
CA TYR A 554 -10.51 16.84 -0.05
C TYR A 554 -9.08 17.29 0.26
N LEU A 555 -8.30 17.57 -0.79
CA LEU A 555 -7.05 18.34 -0.70
C LEU A 555 -7.25 19.73 -1.32
N LEU A 556 -6.54 20.71 -0.79
CA LEU A 556 -6.48 22.08 -1.30
C LEU A 556 -5.23 22.28 -2.16
N ASP A 557 -5.19 23.38 -2.91
CA ASP A 557 -4.00 23.78 -3.67
C ASP A 557 -2.81 24.11 -2.75
N SER A 558 -3.10 24.55 -1.53
CA SER A 558 -2.09 24.86 -0.51
C SER A 558 -1.59 23.62 0.24
N ASP A 559 -2.17 22.44 0.00
CA ASP A 559 -1.68 21.18 0.56
C ASP A 559 -0.55 20.59 -0.28
N VAL A 560 0.44 20.03 0.42
CA VAL A 560 1.67 19.50 -0.19
C VAL A 560 1.45 18.06 -0.64
N ILE A 561 1.82 17.73 -1.88
CA ILE A 561 1.85 16.36 -2.38
C ILE A 561 3.30 15.88 -2.43
N VAL A 562 3.58 14.79 -1.72
CA VAL A 562 4.90 14.16 -1.62
C VAL A 562 4.91 12.89 -2.48
N PRO A 563 5.79 12.76 -3.49
CA PRO A 563 5.82 11.55 -4.31
C PRO A 563 6.18 10.28 -3.52
N HIS A 564 7.19 10.35 -2.65
CA HIS A 564 7.70 9.21 -1.90
C HIS A 564 7.06 9.08 -0.51
N LYS A 565 6.44 7.94 -0.21
CA LYS A 565 5.75 7.69 1.07
C LYS A 565 6.65 7.84 2.30
N ASP A 566 7.93 7.46 2.20
CA ASP A 566 8.84 7.47 3.35
C ASP A 566 9.42 8.87 3.62
N GLU A 567 9.21 9.84 2.72
CA GLU A 567 9.55 11.25 2.96
C GLU A 567 8.41 12.02 3.64
N LEU A 568 7.25 11.38 3.81
CA LEU A 568 6.02 12.05 4.23
C LEU A 568 6.13 12.70 5.61
N LEU A 569 6.69 11.97 6.59
CA LEU A 569 6.87 12.48 7.95
C LEU A 569 7.83 13.67 7.98
N PHE A 570 8.96 13.57 7.25
CA PHE A 570 9.93 14.65 7.15
C PHE A 570 9.29 15.93 6.62
N VAL A 571 8.50 15.83 5.54
CA VAL A 571 7.81 16.99 4.96
C VAL A 571 6.75 17.53 5.93
N ALA A 572 5.96 16.67 6.57
CA ALA A 572 4.93 17.09 7.53
C ALA A 572 5.49 17.81 8.76
N LEU A 573 6.59 17.32 9.33
CA LEU A 573 7.28 17.98 10.45
C LEU A 573 7.78 19.37 10.05
N ASN A 574 8.37 19.50 8.85
CA ASN A 574 8.86 20.78 8.36
C ASN A 574 7.73 21.75 8.00
N GLU A 575 6.60 21.25 7.49
CA GLU A 575 5.41 22.05 7.23
C GLU A 575 4.80 22.60 8.53
N ALA A 576 4.72 21.78 9.59
CA ALA A 576 4.29 22.24 10.91
C ALA A 576 5.22 23.35 11.45
N ARG A 577 6.54 23.16 11.35
CA ARG A 577 7.53 24.19 11.74
C ARG A 577 7.37 25.47 10.91
N ALA A 578 7.20 25.34 9.60
CA ALA A 578 7.07 26.48 8.70
C ALA A 578 5.80 27.30 9.01
N LEU A 579 4.66 26.63 9.23
CA LEU A 579 3.42 27.27 9.67
C LEU A 579 3.63 28.00 11.00
N PHE A 580 4.22 27.34 12.00
CA PHE A 580 4.49 27.96 13.29
C PHE A 580 5.39 29.20 13.19
N HIS A 581 6.54 29.09 12.52
CA HIS A 581 7.52 30.16 12.40
C HIS A 581 7.04 31.32 11.52
N SER A 582 6.13 31.08 10.58
CA SER A 582 5.45 32.13 9.80
C SER A 582 4.29 32.80 10.55
N GLY A 583 4.06 32.43 11.81
CA GLY A 583 3.08 33.07 12.67
C GLY A 583 1.67 32.51 12.54
N TYR A 584 1.53 31.19 12.31
CA TYR A 584 0.24 30.50 12.23
C TYR A 584 -0.77 30.99 13.28
N ARG A 585 -2.01 31.15 12.83
CA ARG A 585 -3.18 31.40 13.67
C ARG A 585 -4.29 30.48 13.21
N ALA A 586 -5.00 29.91 14.18
CA ALA A 586 -6.23 29.19 13.91
C ALA A 586 -7.18 30.04 13.05
N PRO A 587 -7.94 29.43 12.13
CA PRO A 587 -9.02 30.13 11.46
C PRO A 587 -9.99 30.72 12.49
N HIS A 588 -10.54 31.90 12.21
CA HIS A 588 -11.56 32.46 13.08
C HIS A 588 -12.87 31.68 12.96
N LYS A 589 -13.51 31.39 14.10
CA LYS A 589 -14.91 30.96 14.11
C LYS A 589 -15.77 32.03 13.44
N ARG A 590 -16.45 31.66 12.36
CA ARG A 590 -17.28 32.55 11.55
C ARG A 590 -18.56 31.84 11.14
N LEU A 591 -19.62 32.60 10.98
CA LEU A 591 -20.81 32.12 10.30
C LEU A 591 -20.58 32.09 8.79
N PHE A 592 -21.18 31.13 8.11
CA PHE A 592 -21.16 31.05 6.65
C PHE A 592 -22.57 30.77 6.10
N PRO A 593 -22.88 31.28 4.90
CA PRO A 593 -24.20 31.09 4.30
C PRO A 593 -24.37 29.65 3.81
N VAL A 594 -25.59 29.13 3.93
CA VAL A 594 -25.99 27.83 3.35
C VAL A 594 -26.96 28.02 2.19
N VAL A 595 -27.06 27.00 1.35
CA VAL A 595 -27.92 27.01 0.16
C VAL A 595 -29.42 27.06 0.50
N GLY A 596 -29.82 26.47 1.63
CA GLY A 596 -31.20 26.49 2.13
C GLY A 596 -32.20 25.69 1.29
N ARG A 597 -33.49 25.88 1.59
CA ARG A 597 -34.63 25.11 1.06
C ARG A 597 -34.65 24.98 -0.47
N ASN A 598 -34.32 26.06 -1.19
CA ASN A 598 -34.41 26.08 -2.66
C ASN A 598 -33.42 25.13 -3.33
N GLY A 599 -32.16 25.12 -2.87
CA GLY A 599 -31.19 24.14 -3.39
C GLY A 599 -31.46 22.73 -2.89
N LEU A 600 -31.94 22.58 -1.64
CA LEU A 600 -32.38 21.28 -1.14
C LEU A 600 -33.48 20.67 -2.04
N ALA A 601 -34.48 21.47 -2.42
CA ALA A 601 -35.54 21.03 -3.33
C ALA A 601 -34.98 20.66 -4.72
N THR A 602 -34.03 21.44 -5.22
CA THR A 602 -33.37 21.19 -6.52
C THR A 602 -32.62 19.85 -6.51
N ILE A 603 -31.78 19.61 -5.50
CA ILE A 603 -31.04 18.35 -5.34
C ILE A 603 -32.01 17.17 -5.16
N LYS A 604 -33.04 17.31 -4.33
CA LYS A 604 -34.06 16.26 -4.13
C LYS A 604 -34.79 15.94 -5.43
N GLY A 605 -35.11 16.93 -6.27
CA GLY A 605 -35.70 16.70 -7.59
C GLY A 605 -34.81 15.82 -8.48
N GLN A 606 -33.50 16.05 -8.48
CA GLN A 606 -32.54 15.20 -9.21
C GLN A 606 -32.49 13.78 -8.63
N LEU A 607 -32.47 13.64 -7.30
CA LEU A 607 -32.47 12.34 -6.64
C LEU A 607 -33.74 11.53 -6.94
N VAL A 608 -34.91 12.17 -7.02
CA VAL A 608 -36.16 11.52 -7.44
C VAL A 608 -36.03 10.95 -8.85
N ASN A 609 -35.51 11.73 -9.80
CA ASN A 609 -35.28 11.27 -11.16
C ASN A 609 -34.31 10.07 -11.22
N MET A 610 -33.25 10.10 -10.40
CA MET A 610 -32.31 8.98 -10.32
C MET A 610 -32.95 7.70 -9.76
N ARG A 611 -33.78 7.82 -8.73
CA ARG A 611 -34.50 6.69 -8.12
C ARG A 611 -35.49 6.09 -9.10
N ASP A 612 -36.35 6.94 -9.68
CA ASP A 612 -37.43 6.49 -10.57
C ASP A 612 -36.87 6.00 -11.92
N GLY A 613 -35.68 6.46 -12.32
CA GLY A 613 -34.90 5.93 -13.43
C GLY A 613 -34.12 4.64 -13.11
N GLY A 614 -34.17 4.13 -11.88
CA GLY A 614 -33.50 2.88 -11.47
C GLY A 614 -31.99 2.98 -11.28
N PHE A 615 -31.42 4.20 -11.20
CA PHE A 615 -29.98 4.41 -11.00
C PHE A 615 -29.54 4.25 -9.53
N ILE A 616 -30.45 4.53 -8.59
CA ILE A 616 -30.21 4.42 -7.15
C ILE A 616 -31.37 3.67 -6.47
N SER A 617 -31.11 2.95 -5.38
CA SER A 617 -32.16 2.27 -4.62
C SER A 617 -33.03 3.28 -3.83
N ALA A 618 -34.17 2.81 -3.31
CA ALA A 618 -34.97 3.63 -2.40
C ALA A 618 -34.22 4.02 -1.12
N HIS A 619 -33.30 3.16 -0.65
CA HIS A 619 -32.47 3.46 0.51
C HIS A 619 -31.33 4.43 0.16
N ASP A 620 -30.71 4.28 -1.01
CA ASP A 620 -29.73 5.25 -1.51
C ASP A 620 -30.36 6.65 -1.65
N PHE A 621 -31.59 6.73 -2.16
CA PHE A 621 -32.36 7.98 -2.20
C PHE A 621 -32.59 8.58 -0.81
N HIS A 622 -32.92 7.74 0.19
CA HIS A 622 -33.13 8.20 1.56
C HIS A 622 -31.85 8.78 2.17
N ILE A 623 -30.73 8.05 2.08
CA ILE A 623 -29.42 8.50 2.57
C ILE A 623 -29.00 9.79 1.86
N ALA A 624 -29.05 9.83 0.52
CA ALA A 624 -28.69 11.00 -0.25
C ALA A 624 -29.59 12.22 0.06
N SER A 625 -30.86 11.99 0.39
CA SER A 625 -31.78 13.06 0.82
C SER A 625 -31.40 13.63 2.19
N LEU A 626 -30.89 12.81 3.10
CA LEU A 626 -30.36 13.27 4.40
C LEU A 626 -29.05 14.03 4.22
N ILE A 627 -28.13 13.53 3.39
CA ILE A 627 -26.90 14.25 3.01
C ILE A 627 -27.27 15.63 2.46
N ALA A 628 -28.17 15.68 1.47
CA ALA A 628 -28.66 16.93 0.88
C ALA A 628 -29.23 17.89 1.94
N GLY A 629 -30.02 17.35 2.89
CA GLY A 629 -30.57 18.09 4.01
C GLY A 629 -29.48 18.76 4.85
N VAL A 630 -28.46 18.01 5.24
CA VAL A 630 -27.34 18.53 6.03
C VAL A 630 -26.54 19.57 5.26
N VAL A 631 -26.07 19.25 4.05
CA VAL A 631 -25.18 20.16 3.29
C VAL A 631 -25.87 21.45 2.82
N CYS A 632 -27.21 21.44 2.71
CA CYS A 632 -27.99 22.65 2.43
C CYS A 632 -28.37 23.44 3.69
N GLY A 633 -28.05 22.95 4.88
CA GLY A 633 -28.35 23.58 6.17
C GLY A 633 -29.77 23.37 6.69
N GLY A 634 -30.44 22.30 6.25
CA GLY A 634 -31.76 21.92 6.73
C GLY A 634 -32.89 22.78 6.18
N ASP A 635 -33.90 23.03 7.01
CA ASP A 635 -35.12 23.74 6.62
C ASP A 635 -35.02 25.26 6.87
N VAL A 636 -34.03 25.89 6.25
CA VAL A 636 -33.74 27.33 6.38
C VAL A 636 -33.79 28.06 5.03
N ASP A 637 -33.95 29.38 5.07
CA ASP A 637 -33.95 30.19 3.86
C ASP A 637 -32.55 30.22 3.21
N ALA A 638 -32.51 30.43 1.89
CA ALA A 638 -31.25 30.53 1.17
C ALA A 638 -30.42 31.71 1.69
N GLY A 639 -29.12 31.47 1.96
CA GLY A 639 -28.22 32.47 2.49
C GLY A 639 -28.26 32.65 4.02
N THR A 640 -29.06 31.85 4.75
CA THR A 640 -29.00 31.83 6.21
C THR A 640 -27.58 31.53 6.67
N LEU A 641 -27.09 32.32 7.62
CA LEU A 641 -25.76 32.20 8.19
C LEU A 641 -25.78 31.18 9.33
N VAL A 642 -24.93 30.16 9.27
CA VAL A 642 -24.85 29.07 10.27
C VAL A 642 -23.43 28.87 10.77
N THR A 643 -23.29 28.19 11.91
CA THR A 643 -21.99 27.75 12.45
C THR A 643 -21.63 26.34 11.94
N GLU A 644 -20.38 25.92 12.14
CA GLU A 644 -19.98 24.52 11.92
C GLU A 644 -20.72 23.59 12.89
N GLU A 645 -20.85 23.99 14.17
CA GLU A 645 -21.56 23.24 15.20
C GLU A 645 -23.05 23.00 14.83
N TYR A 646 -23.69 23.96 14.14
CA TYR A 646 -25.06 23.80 13.66
C TYR A 646 -25.19 22.68 12.62
N LEU A 647 -24.31 22.68 11.61
CA LEU A 647 -24.32 21.64 10.57
C LEU A 647 -23.89 20.28 11.13
N MET A 648 -22.90 20.24 12.01
CA MET A 648 -22.49 19.03 12.72
C MET A 648 -23.65 18.44 13.54
N THR A 649 -24.50 19.29 14.13
CA THR A 649 -25.70 18.81 14.83
C THR A 649 -26.70 18.16 13.86
N LEU A 650 -26.96 18.77 12.69
CA LEU A 650 -27.83 18.15 11.67
C LEU A 650 -27.24 16.85 11.13
N GLU A 651 -25.93 16.82 10.93
CA GLU A 651 -25.18 15.66 10.48
C GLU A 651 -25.31 14.50 11.46
N ARG A 652 -25.08 14.76 12.76
CA ARG A 652 -25.23 13.78 13.82
C ARG A 652 -26.67 13.25 13.93
N GLN A 653 -27.66 14.13 13.81
CA GLN A 653 -29.07 13.72 13.78
C GLN A 653 -29.37 12.79 12.60
N ALA A 654 -28.86 13.09 11.40
CA ALA A 654 -29.01 12.25 10.22
C ALA A 654 -28.28 10.90 10.39
N PHE A 655 -27.09 10.90 10.98
CA PHE A 655 -26.32 9.70 11.32
C PHE A 655 -27.11 8.79 12.25
N CYS A 656 -27.57 9.32 13.38
CA CYS A 656 -28.36 8.60 14.38
C CYS A 656 -29.68 8.05 13.81
N ALA A 657 -30.35 8.82 12.95
CA ALA A 657 -31.57 8.37 12.27
C ALA A 657 -31.31 7.17 11.34
N LEU A 658 -30.20 7.19 10.60
CA LEU A 658 -29.81 6.08 9.73
C LEU A 658 -29.35 4.86 10.54
N LEU A 659 -28.62 5.04 11.64
CA LEU A 659 -28.18 3.94 12.48
C LEU A 659 -29.36 3.12 13.04
N ALA A 660 -30.48 3.79 13.35
CA ALA A 660 -31.72 3.15 13.76
C ALA A 660 -32.52 2.52 12.60
N HIS A 661 -32.15 2.77 11.35
CA HIS A 661 -32.89 2.31 10.17
C HIS A 661 -32.54 0.85 9.82
N PRO A 662 -33.51 -0.06 9.65
CA PRO A 662 -33.24 -1.49 9.42
C PRO A 662 -32.34 -1.78 8.22
N LYS A 663 -32.57 -1.10 7.09
CA LYS A 663 -31.72 -1.28 5.89
C LYS A 663 -30.27 -0.86 6.10
N THR A 664 -30.01 0.10 6.97
CA THR A 664 -28.63 0.50 7.32
C THR A 664 -27.98 -0.57 8.19
N GLN A 665 -28.70 -1.11 9.17
CA GLN A 665 -28.20 -2.24 9.97
C GLN A 665 -27.85 -3.45 9.09
N GLU A 666 -28.68 -3.77 8.07
CA GLU A 666 -28.36 -4.79 7.08
C GLU A 666 -27.05 -4.49 6.31
N ARG A 667 -26.83 -3.23 5.90
CA ARG A 667 -25.59 -2.84 5.21
C ARG A 667 -24.36 -2.95 6.11
N ILE A 668 -24.45 -2.51 7.37
CA ILE A 668 -23.34 -2.62 8.33
C ILE A 668 -23.02 -4.09 8.59
N MET A 669 -24.02 -4.93 8.87
CA MET A 669 -23.83 -6.38 9.09
C MET A 669 -23.29 -7.07 7.84
N GLY A 670 -23.74 -6.69 6.65
CA GLY A 670 -23.24 -7.18 5.37
C GLY A 670 -21.77 -6.81 5.13
N MET A 671 -21.38 -5.57 5.43
CA MET A 671 -19.99 -5.11 5.35
C MET A 671 -19.10 -5.88 6.34
N MET A 672 -19.54 -6.07 7.58
CA MET A 672 -18.75 -6.79 8.59
C MET A 672 -18.59 -8.29 8.29
N SER A 673 -19.61 -8.92 7.68
CA SER A 673 -19.57 -10.34 7.34
C SER A 673 -18.84 -10.64 6.03
N THR A 674 -19.02 -9.80 5.01
CA THR A 674 -18.52 -10.07 3.64
C THR A 674 -17.40 -9.15 3.18
N GLY A 675 -17.15 -8.05 3.90
CA GLY A 675 -16.25 -6.98 3.47
C GLY A 675 -16.76 -6.20 2.25
N LYS A 676 -18.03 -6.37 1.86
CA LYS A 676 -18.62 -5.73 0.68
C LYS A 676 -19.90 -4.96 1.05
N PRO A 677 -20.11 -3.77 0.47
CA PRO A 677 -21.37 -3.05 0.58
C PRO A 677 -22.56 -3.88 0.09
N VAL A 678 -23.64 -3.90 0.86
CA VAL A 678 -24.94 -4.42 0.41
C VAL A 678 -25.71 -3.27 -0.24
N ARG A 679 -26.23 -3.47 -1.46
CA ARG A 679 -27.17 -2.54 -2.10
C ARG A 679 -28.59 -3.07 -1.97
N ASN A 680 -29.31 -2.54 -0.97
CA ASN A 680 -30.71 -2.81 -0.63
C ASN A 680 -31.59 -1.56 -0.74
#